data_AF-A0A800JNF2-F1
#
_entry.id   AF-A0A800JNF2-F1
#
_cell.length_a   1.000
_cell.length_b   1.000
_cell.length_c   1.000
_cell.angle_alpha   90.00
_cell.angle_beta   90.00
_cell.angle_gamma   90.00
#
_symmetry.space_group_name_H-M   'P 1'
#
loop_
_entity.id
_entity.type
_entity.pdbx_description
1 polymer ?
#
loop_
_entity_poly.entity_id
_entity_poly.type
_entity_poly.pdbx_seq_one_letter_code
_entity_poly.pdbx_strand_id
1 'polypeptide(L)'
;MGYLRAYARGTPPATCGKNPQFGVMLNESRRAIRSFGSTAILLVLIGACGQEPITPTPAPAMVDNLSPPTAVWSTVEDLKSGRDAHHAPSDGGGTAQLVLQPDEKAVVQVSTPHTWTIDFTVGPEGIQTGGVIFLMPEPFWGWSNPQTRTPERLGFTSATTEAEGVNLITTAVGPLFLATVDGRALLPGEAVRLIYGKGIGALSDRHSETAARIWIWVDGDGDGTRSVLKDSPTVRVTAGPAAMVVALAPTVLRPGERALLHLSVLDALANRGVSAEGWLRIKEPQGLVEIETEVKLEGLAEGVVQIPFRAQQAGTTRLEVTFVSKELTLVCSSNPILISSTLPRILWGDLHGHSCYSDGTGSPEDWFAYARDVAGLDVAALTDHDHFGVLFLDENPDLWSRINEVVTAAHEPDEFVALAAYEWTSWIHGHRHVLYFGGQAPLLSSLDDRYETPRQLWEGLKGLPALTFAHHSSGAPVSTNWTFAPDPVLEPLTEVASVHGSSEAADGAPAVRGSRAGRFVRDQLDAGVQLGFVASGDGHDGHPGLAHLSPLYGARPEARGGPRPGNGGLAAIVSEKRTKMAVLEALRARRTYATSGPRIHLTASLLGQPPGEAVAPNANPRIDLTITGTAPIKRVTLVRDSQLTDLIREPLALPFFTGSYELPGGPWTVGSYAYLRVEQVDGAWAWTSPWFVAN
;
A
#
# COMPACT_ATOMS: atom_id res chain seq x y z
N MET A 1 -19.36 -1.03 3.97
CA MET A 1 -20.50 -0.54 4.78
C MET A 1 -20.64 -1.13 6.20
N GLY A 2 -19.90 -2.16 6.61
CA GLY A 2 -19.92 -2.65 8.02
C GLY A 2 -19.24 -1.72 9.06
N TYR A 3 -18.31 -0.85 8.64
CA TYR A 3 -17.68 0.16 9.53
C TYR A 3 -18.60 1.35 9.86
N LEU A 4 -19.69 1.55 9.11
CA LEU A 4 -20.59 2.70 9.25
C LEU A 4 -21.94 2.36 9.92
N ARG A 5 -22.34 1.08 10.00
CA ARG A 5 -23.55 0.66 10.75
C ARG A 5 -23.37 0.61 12.26
N ALA A 6 -22.13 0.45 12.76
CA ALA A 6 -21.86 0.45 14.21
C ALA A 6 -22.18 1.78 14.92
N TYR A 7 -22.35 2.88 14.17
CA TYR A 7 -22.58 4.20 14.74
C TYR A 7 -24.01 4.74 14.61
N ALA A 8 -24.91 4.07 13.88
CA ALA A 8 -26.24 4.59 13.57
C ALA A 8 -27.37 4.19 14.54
N ARG A 9 -27.11 3.36 15.57
CA ARG A 9 -28.13 3.04 16.59
C ARG A 9 -27.88 3.85 17.86
N GLY A 10 -28.61 4.95 18.01
CA GLY A 10 -28.60 5.85 19.18
C GLY A 10 -29.09 5.22 20.49
N THR A 11 -28.43 4.17 20.97
CA THR A 11 -28.69 3.55 22.29
C THR A 11 -27.35 3.26 22.99
N PRO A 12 -27.16 3.68 24.26
CA PRO A 12 -25.88 3.51 24.94
C PRO A 12 -25.67 2.04 25.36
N PRO A 13 -24.56 1.38 25.00
CA PRO A 13 -24.25 0.09 25.57
C PRO A 13 -23.70 0.26 26.99
N ALA A 14 -24.31 -0.48 27.92
CA ALA A 14 -23.81 -0.68 29.26
C ALA A 14 -22.39 -1.27 29.24
N THR A 15 -21.62 -0.87 30.23
CA THR A 15 -20.24 -1.26 30.57
C THR A 15 -19.82 -2.70 30.21
N CYS A 16 -18.72 -2.83 29.47
CA CYS A 16 -17.47 -3.55 29.84
C CYS A 16 -16.81 -4.17 28.60
N GLY A 17 -15.53 -3.82 28.37
CA GLY A 17 -14.69 -4.38 27.30
C GLY A 17 -13.90 -3.30 26.57
N LYS A 18 -12.72 -2.93 27.10
CA LYS A 18 -11.80 -1.99 26.45
C LYS A 18 -11.31 -2.59 25.13
N ASN A 19 -11.70 -1.99 24.01
CA ASN A 19 -11.20 -2.32 22.68
C ASN A 19 -10.30 -1.16 22.20
N PRO A 20 -8.96 -1.26 22.26
CA PRO A 20 -8.05 -0.20 21.81
C PRO A 20 -7.76 -0.40 20.31
N GLN A 21 -8.75 -0.14 19.47
CA GLN A 21 -8.49 0.25 18.09
C GLN A 21 -8.39 1.79 18.09
N PHE A 22 -7.34 2.36 17.48
CA PHE A 22 -7.10 3.81 17.30
C PHE A 22 -6.48 4.60 18.47
N GLY A 23 -5.67 3.94 19.30
CA GLY A 23 -4.89 4.59 20.36
C GLY A 23 -3.50 5.11 19.95
N VAL A 24 -3.33 5.75 18.79
CA VAL A 24 -2.08 6.48 18.45
C VAL A 24 -2.43 7.76 17.68
N MET A 25 -3.20 8.67 18.29
CA MET A 25 -3.35 10.07 17.81
C MET A 25 -3.86 10.98 18.95
N LEU A 26 -3.31 10.81 20.16
CA LEU A 26 -3.70 11.62 21.33
C LEU A 26 -2.52 12.15 22.16
N ASN A 27 -1.30 12.20 21.63
CA ASN A 27 -0.12 12.61 22.41
C ASN A 27 0.77 13.70 21.82
N GLU A 28 0.24 14.55 20.94
CA GLU A 28 0.97 15.69 20.34
C GLU A 28 0.21 17.02 20.58
N SER A 29 -0.27 17.24 21.80
CA SER A 29 -0.92 18.51 22.17
C SER A 29 -0.57 18.99 23.58
N ARG A 30 0.68 18.80 24.02
CA ARG A 30 1.18 19.40 25.27
C ARG A 30 2.65 19.80 25.19
N ARG A 31 2.96 20.82 24.39
CA ARG A 31 4.12 21.69 24.65
C ARG A 31 3.84 23.13 24.20
N ALA A 32 3.37 23.95 25.14
CA ALA A 32 3.89 25.31 25.38
C ALA A 32 3.18 25.97 26.57
N ILE A 33 3.95 26.78 27.30
CA ILE A 33 3.62 27.73 28.38
C ILE A 33 3.77 27.19 29.83
N ARG A 34 4.79 27.76 30.48
CA ARG A 34 5.26 27.57 31.87
C ARG A 34 4.39 28.39 32.84
N SER A 35 4.09 27.86 34.03
CA SER A 35 4.78 28.19 35.30
C SER A 35 3.94 27.88 36.56
N PHE A 36 4.66 27.52 37.62
CA PHE A 36 4.32 27.40 39.05
C PHE A 36 3.43 26.25 39.58
N GLY A 37 4.06 25.37 40.36
CA GLY A 37 3.58 25.05 41.72
C GLY A 37 3.15 23.61 42.01
N SER A 38 4.04 22.87 42.69
CA SER A 38 3.71 21.86 43.71
C SER A 38 3.45 20.41 43.28
N THR A 39 4.55 19.65 43.32
CA THR A 39 4.76 18.28 43.81
C THR A 39 3.54 17.41 44.17
N ALA A 40 3.27 16.39 43.34
CA ALA A 40 2.74 15.10 43.78
C ALA A 40 3.32 14.01 42.87
N ILE A 41 4.23 13.19 43.42
CA ILE A 41 4.86 12.06 42.72
C ILE A 41 3.81 10.94 42.66
N LEU A 42 3.23 10.73 41.49
CA LEU A 42 2.49 9.51 41.15
C LEU A 42 3.34 8.70 40.17
N LEU A 43 4.04 7.70 40.69
CA LEU A 43 4.74 6.68 39.89
C LEU A 43 3.68 5.87 39.12
N VAL A 44 3.38 6.29 37.90
CA VAL A 44 2.68 5.44 36.93
C VAL A 44 3.75 4.61 36.21
N LEU A 45 3.85 3.34 36.60
CA LEU A 45 4.53 2.31 35.82
C LEU A 45 3.81 2.21 34.47
N ILE A 46 4.35 2.89 33.46
CA ILE A 46 3.96 2.68 32.07
C ILE A 46 4.57 1.33 31.68
N GLY A 47 3.79 0.27 31.84
CA GLY A 47 4.10 -1.02 31.24
C GLY A 47 4.17 -0.85 29.73
N ALA A 48 5.35 -1.02 29.15
CA ALA A 48 5.50 -1.21 27.72
C ALA A 48 4.63 -2.41 27.33
N CYS A 49 3.56 -2.18 26.57
CA CYS A 49 2.83 -3.26 25.92
C CYS A 49 3.69 -3.77 24.76
N GLY A 50 4.74 -4.53 25.07
CA GLY A 50 5.37 -5.38 24.07
C GLY A 50 4.32 -6.39 23.59
N GLN A 51 4.31 -6.69 22.29
CA GLN A 51 3.56 -7.84 21.79
C GLN A 51 3.97 -9.07 22.62
N GLU A 52 3.00 -9.80 23.15
CA GLU A 52 3.29 -11.07 23.81
C GLU A 52 4.02 -11.99 22.82
N PRO A 53 5.03 -12.75 23.27
CA PRO A 53 5.73 -13.70 22.40
C PRO A 53 4.73 -14.66 21.75
N ILE A 54 4.71 -14.70 20.41
CA ILE A 54 3.87 -15.63 19.67
C ILE A 54 4.45 -17.04 19.87
N THR A 55 3.72 -17.89 20.60
CA THR A 55 4.14 -19.28 20.82
C THR A 55 3.94 -20.09 19.54
N PRO A 56 4.98 -20.77 19.00
CA PRO A 56 4.85 -21.54 17.77
C PRO A 56 3.78 -22.63 17.87
N THR A 57 2.95 -22.75 16.82
CA THR A 57 2.02 -23.85 16.63
C THR A 57 2.07 -24.31 15.17
N PRO A 58 1.80 -25.60 14.88
CA PRO A 58 1.76 -26.10 13.52
C PRO A 58 0.73 -25.34 12.66
N ALA A 59 0.99 -25.29 11.35
CA ALA A 59 -0.01 -24.89 10.38
C ALA A 59 -1.27 -25.75 10.45
N PRO A 60 -2.44 -25.20 10.06
CA PRO A 60 -3.67 -25.97 9.99
C PRO A 60 -3.56 -27.10 8.95
N ALA A 61 -4.31 -28.19 9.14
CA ALA A 61 -4.45 -29.22 8.13
C ALA A 61 -5.08 -28.63 6.85
N MET A 62 -4.56 -29.01 5.68
CA MET A 62 -5.07 -28.59 4.36
C MET A 62 -6.34 -29.36 3.98
N VAL A 63 -7.40 -29.12 4.74
CA VAL A 63 -8.75 -29.60 4.48
C VAL A 63 -9.66 -28.38 4.51
N ASP A 64 -10.21 -28.00 3.35
CA ASP A 64 -11.03 -26.80 3.17
C ASP A 64 -12.01 -26.57 4.33
N ASN A 65 -11.81 -25.45 5.02
CA ASN A 65 -12.70 -24.99 6.06
C ASN A 65 -13.41 -23.72 5.60
N LEU A 66 -14.73 -23.83 5.38
CA LEU A 66 -15.60 -22.72 4.98
C LEU A 66 -15.92 -21.74 6.12
N SER A 67 -15.62 -22.11 7.36
CA SER A 67 -15.87 -21.29 8.55
C SER A 67 -14.62 -21.23 9.43
N PRO A 68 -13.51 -20.64 8.93
CA PRO A 68 -12.31 -20.50 9.72
C PRO A 68 -12.58 -19.57 10.91
N PRO A 69 -11.88 -19.76 12.04
CA PRO A 69 -12.05 -18.91 13.23
C PRO A 69 -11.61 -17.45 13.02
N THR A 70 -11.02 -17.15 11.86
CA THR A 70 -10.56 -15.83 11.45
C THR A 70 -11.60 -15.07 10.62
N ALA A 71 -12.69 -15.73 10.21
CA ALA A 71 -13.74 -15.13 9.41
C ALA A 71 -14.47 -13.99 10.15
N VAL A 72 -14.79 -12.92 9.43
CA VAL A 72 -15.50 -11.75 9.91
C VAL A 72 -16.88 -11.70 9.27
N TRP A 73 -17.76 -12.62 9.70
CA TRP A 73 -19.10 -12.81 9.16
C TRP A 73 -19.96 -11.55 9.19
N SER A 74 -19.86 -10.76 10.26
CA SER A 74 -20.63 -9.52 10.39
C SER A 74 -20.34 -8.54 9.25
N THR A 75 -19.09 -8.47 8.77
CA THR A 75 -18.74 -7.61 7.63
C THR A 75 -19.36 -8.13 6.34
N VAL A 76 -19.32 -9.44 6.10
CA VAL A 76 -19.95 -10.06 4.91
C VAL A 76 -21.46 -9.85 4.93
N GLU A 77 -22.11 -10.07 6.08
CA GLU A 77 -23.54 -9.85 6.27
C GLU A 77 -23.92 -8.38 6.02
N ASP A 78 -23.12 -7.43 6.52
CA ASP A 78 -23.35 -6.01 6.29
C ASP A 78 -23.15 -5.61 4.82
N LEU A 79 -22.17 -6.18 4.13
CA LEU A 79 -21.95 -5.90 2.71
C LEU A 79 -23.07 -6.49 1.84
N LYS A 80 -23.45 -7.77 2.04
CA LYS A 80 -24.58 -8.38 1.34
C LYS A 80 -25.89 -7.63 1.63
N SER A 81 -26.12 -7.23 2.88
CA SER A 81 -27.30 -6.42 3.25
C SER A 81 -27.30 -5.04 2.62
N GLY A 82 -26.13 -4.44 2.40
CA GLY A 82 -25.98 -3.14 1.73
C GLY A 82 -26.32 -3.25 0.25
N ARG A 83 -25.75 -4.24 -0.44
CA ARG A 83 -26.05 -4.55 -1.85
C ARG A 83 -27.54 -4.81 -2.10
N ASP A 84 -28.17 -5.56 -1.20
CA ASP A 84 -29.56 -6.00 -1.36
C ASP A 84 -30.57 -4.96 -0.81
N ALA A 85 -30.11 -3.80 -0.33
CA ALA A 85 -30.97 -2.75 0.22
C ALA A 85 -31.81 -2.09 -0.88
N HIS A 86 -33.03 -1.66 -0.52
CA HIS A 86 -33.86 -0.86 -1.40
C HIS A 86 -33.39 0.61 -1.36
N HIS A 87 -33.05 1.17 -2.53
CA HIS A 87 -32.73 2.58 -2.67
C HIS A 87 -33.91 3.33 -3.24
N ALA A 88 -34.43 4.32 -2.50
CA ALA A 88 -35.51 5.17 -2.97
C ALA A 88 -35.02 6.07 -4.12
N PRO A 89 -35.90 6.50 -5.06
CA PRO A 89 -35.52 7.44 -6.11
C PRO A 89 -34.94 8.78 -5.60
N SER A 90 -35.25 9.15 -4.35
CA SER A 90 -34.71 10.32 -3.66
C SER A 90 -33.29 10.13 -3.13
N ASP A 91 -32.79 8.89 -3.01
CA ASP A 91 -31.46 8.60 -2.49
C ASP A 91 -30.38 8.96 -3.50
N GLY A 92 -29.35 9.67 -3.03
CA GLY A 92 -28.33 10.27 -3.90
C GLY A 92 -28.86 11.37 -4.84
N GLY A 93 -30.10 11.82 -4.65
CA GLY A 93 -30.72 12.87 -5.46
C GLY A 93 -30.17 14.27 -5.16
N GLY A 94 -30.00 15.11 -6.19
CA GLY A 94 -29.57 16.50 -6.06
C GLY A 94 -28.32 16.81 -6.88
N THR A 95 -27.66 17.93 -6.56
CA THR A 95 -26.34 18.31 -7.09
C THR A 95 -25.56 19.08 -6.05
N ALA A 96 -24.25 18.91 -5.95
CA ALA A 96 -23.39 19.63 -5.03
C ALA A 96 -22.26 20.30 -5.79
N GLN A 97 -21.96 21.56 -5.44
CA GLN A 97 -20.86 22.31 -6.06
C GLN A 97 -20.05 23.06 -5.01
N LEU A 98 -18.73 23.08 -5.18
CA LEU A 98 -17.87 23.95 -4.41
C LEU A 98 -18.14 25.41 -4.77
N VAL A 99 -18.32 26.24 -3.75
CA VAL A 99 -18.44 27.69 -3.90
C VAL A 99 -17.03 28.27 -3.98
N LEU A 100 -16.64 28.69 -5.17
CA LEU A 100 -15.35 29.29 -5.48
C LEU A 100 -15.53 30.76 -5.85
N GLN A 101 -14.56 31.62 -5.52
CA GLN A 101 -14.52 32.98 -6.03
C GLN A 101 -14.26 32.99 -7.55
N PRO A 102 -14.61 34.08 -8.27
CA PRO A 102 -14.17 34.25 -9.64
C PRO A 102 -12.65 34.06 -9.77
N ASP A 103 -12.22 33.21 -10.71
CA ASP A 103 -10.82 32.82 -10.97
C ASP A 103 -10.15 31.91 -9.92
N GLU A 104 -10.84 31.55 -8.83
CA GLU A 104 -10.36 30.57 -7.86
C GLU A 104 -10.46 29.16 -8.43
N LYS A 105 -9.41 28.35 -8.20
CA LYS A 105 -9.40 26.92 -8.51
C LYS A 105 -9.52 26.13 -7.22
N ALA A 106 -10.21 25.00 -7.27
CA ALA A 106 -10.26 24.03 -6.16
C ALA A 106 -8.91 23.31 -6.00
N VAL A 107 -7.90 24.03 -5.51
CA VAL A 107 -6.54 23.52 -5.31
C VAL A 107 -6.10 23.84 -3.88
N VAL A 108 -5.59 22.84 -3.17
CA VAL A 108 -5.09 22.96 -1.80
C VAL A 108 -3.77 22.21 -1.67
N GLN A 109 -2.85 22.68 -0.82
CA GLN A 109 -1.62 21.93 -0.54
C GLN A 109 -1.89 20.84 0.50
N VAL A 110 -1.16 19.73 0.44
CA VAL A 110 -1.23 18.64 1.43
C VAL A 110 -1.13 19.16 2.87
N SER A 111 -1.93 18.60 3.77
CA SER A 111 -1.93 18.88 5.21
C SER A 111 -2.05 20.36 5.58
N THR A 112 -2.72 21.17 4.75
CA THR A 112 -2.97 22.58 5.05
C THR A 112 -4.44 22.80 5.45
N PRO A 113 -4.74 23.65 6.46
CA PRO A 113 -6.11 23.96 6.84
C PRO A 113 -6.80 24.77 5.74
N HIS A 114 -8.00 24.34 5.35
CA HIS A 114 -8.86 25.05 4.39
C HIS A 114 -10.33 24.99 4.82
N THR A 115 -11.15 25.91 4.29
CA THR A 115 -12.61 25.90 4.51
C THR A 115 -13.29 25.67 3.18
N TRP A 116 -13.99 24.54 3.02
CA TRP A 116 -14.75 24.23 1.82
C TRP A 116 -16.22 24.58 2.03
N THR A 117 -16.73 25.49 1.21
CA THR A 117 -18.16 25.80 1.16
C THR A 117 -18.77 25.06 -0.02
N ILE A 118 -19.82 24.28 0.22
CA ILE A 118 -20.48 23.45 -0.78
C ILE A 118 -21.97 23.83 -0.78
N ASP A 119 -22.47 24.23 -1.94
CA ASP A 119 -23.90 24.44 -2.14
C ASP A 119 -24.50 23.17 -2.72
N PHE A 120 -25.35 22.52 -1.91
CA PHE A 120 -26.15 21.37 -2.31
C PHE A 120 -27.55 21.84 -2.73
N THR A 121 -27.97 21.49 -3.94
CA THR A 121 -29.31 21.73 -4.46
C THR A 121 -30.10 20.42 -4.43
N VAL A 122 -31.28 20.47 -3.81
CA VAL A 122 -32.16 19.32 -3.59
C VAL A 122 -32.72 18.80 -4.91
N GLY A 123 -32.68 17.47 -5.07
CA GLY A 123 -33.15 16.77 -6.27
C GLY A 123 -34.67 16.83 -6.50
N PRO A 124 -35.14 16.30 -7.64
CA PRO A 124 -36.54 16.40 -8.07
C PRO A 124 -37.55 15.72 -7.13
N GLU A 125 -37.12 14.74 -6.34
CA GLU A 125 -37.98 14.01 -5.40
C GLU A 125 -38.05 14.66 -4.02
N GLY A 126 -37.27 15.71 -3.76
CA GLY A 126 -37.16 16.34 -2.44
C GLY A 126 -36.37 15.49 -1.42
N ILE A 127 -36.29 15.98 -0.19
CA ILE A 127 -35.77 15.21 0.97
C ILE A 127 -36.78 15.33 2.11
N GLN A 128 -37.32 14.21 2.55
CA GLN A 128 -38.36 14.16 3.59
C GLN A 128 -37.80 14.57 4.96
N THR A 129 -38.70 14.93 5.89
CA THR A 129 -38.35 15.07 7.30
C THR A 129 -37.81 13.73 7.83
N GLY A 130 -36.64 13.75 8.47
CA GLY A 130 -35.89 12.57 8.86
C GLY A 130 -34.81 12.16 7.84
N GLY A 131 -34.94 12.57 6.58
CA GLY A 131 -33.91 12.39 5.55
C GLY A 131 -32.62 13.14 5.89
N VAL A 132 -31.51 12.71 5.29
CA VAL A 132 -30.17 13.13 5.71
C VAL A 132 -29.27 13.42 4.51
N ILE A 133 -28.62 14.59 4.55
CA ILE A 133 -27.50 14.91 3.65
C ILE A 133 -26.21 14.59 4.40
N PHE A 134 -25.38 13.74 3.83
CA PHE A 134 -24.08 13.38 4.38
C PHE A 134 -22.96 14.11 3.65
N LEU A 135 -21.93 14.51 4.38
CA LEU A 135 -20.66 14.98 3.83
C LEU A 135 -19.55 14.13 4.43
N MET A 136 -18.64 13.66 3.58
CA MET A 136 -17.45 12.94 4.00
C MET A 136 -16.29 13.31 3.08
N PRO A 137 -15.25 14.00 3.56
CA PRO A 137 -13.98 14.01 2.82
C PRO A 137 -13.51 12.57 2.63
N GLU A 138 -12.59 12.30 1.69
CA GLU A 138 -11.98 10.98 1.60
C GLU A 138 -11.57 10.48 2.99
N PRO A 139 -12.08 9.32 3.43
CA PRO A 139 -12.09 8.98 4.85
C PRO A 139 -10.74 8.41 5.31
N PHE A 140 -9.76 8.42 4.41
CA PHE A 140 -8.46 7.81 4.56
C PHE A 140 -7.38 8.91 4.44
N TRP A 141 -6.16 8.66 4.93
CA TRP A 141 -4.96 9.44 4.56
C TRP A 141 -4.72 10.83 5.15
N GLY A 142 -5.64 11.38 5.97
CA GLY A 142 -5.30 12.46 6.91
C GLY A 142 -6.15 13.72 6.83
N TRP A 143 -7.23 13.67 6.06
CA TRP A 143 -8.32 14.63 6.15
C TRP A 143 -8.79 14.80 7.61
N SER A 144 -9.05 16.04 8.02
CA SER A 144 -9.63 16.27 9.35
C SER A 144 -11.07 15.75 9.39
N ASN A 145 -11.36 14.81 10.29
CA ASN A 145 -12.73 14.37 10.52
C ASN A 145 -13.67 15.57 10.75
N PRO A 146 -14.81 15.65 10.07
CA PRO A 146 -15.84 16.62 10.38
C PRO A 146 -16.28 16.52 11.85
N GLN A 147 -16.59 17.65 12.47
CA GLN A 147 -17.15 17.72 13.82
C GLN A 147 -18.06 18.93 14.01
N THR A 148 -19.07 18.85 14.87
CA THR A 148 -20.10 19.90 15.03
C THR A 148 -20.08 20.60 16.40
N ARG A 149 -19.06 20.35 17.23
CA ARG A 149 -19.08 20.69 18.67
C ARG A 149 -18.14 21.82 19.08
N THR A 150 -17.00 21.98 18.42
CA THR A 150 -15.94 22.89 18.88
C THR A 150 -15.46 23.77 17.73
N PRO A 151 -16.01 24.99 17.56
CA PRO A 151 -15.66 25.90 16.47
C PRO A 151 -14.16 26.25 16.35
N GLU A 152 -13.43 26.15 17.46
CA GLU A 152 -12.01 26.49 17.54
C GLU A 152 -11.09 25.30 17.21
N ARG A 153 -11.63 24.17 16.74
CA ARG A 153 -10.88 22.97 16.35
C ARG A 153 -11.04 22.67 14.86
N LEU A 154 -10.00 22.05 14.30
CA LEU A 154 -10.00 21.58 12.91
C LEU A 154 -11.21 20.70 12.63
N GLY A 155 -11.73 20.76 11.41
CA GLY A 155 -12.87 19.94 11.01
C GLY A 155 -14.23 20.48 11.46
N PHE A 156 -14.32 21.64 12.11
CA PHE A 156 -15.63 22.19 12.49
C PHE A 156 -16.51 22.36 11.25
N THR A 157 -17.69 21.76 11.27
CA THR A 157 -18.55 21.63 10.09
C THR A 157 -19.97 22.05 10.45
N SER A 158 -20.62 22.78 9.55
CA SER A 158 -22.01 23.24 9.74
C SER A 158 -22.81 23.15 8.45
N ALA A 159 -24.13 23.06 8.57
CA ALA A 159 -25.07 23.16 7.47
C ALA A 159 -26.11 24.25 7.74
N THR A 160 -26.51 24.99 6.71
CA THR A 160 -27.53 26.04 6.79
C THR A 160 -28.42 26.03 5.56
N THR A 161 -29.67 26.48 5.67
CA THR A 161 -30.58 26.65 4.54
C THR A 161 -31.37 27.95 4.70
N GLU A 162 -31.79 28.53 3.58
CA GLU A 162 -32.69 29.69 3.53
C GLU A 162 -34.16 29.26 3.35
N ALA A 163 -34.43 27.96 3.20
CA ALA A 163 -35.76 27.41 3.04
C ALA A 163 -36.62 27.65 4.30
N GLU A 164 -37.66 28.47 4.17
CA GLU A 164 -38.52 28.84 5.30
C GLU A 164 -39.22 27.60 5.88
N GLY A 165 -39.11 27.40 7.20
CA GLY A 165 -39.73 26.28 7.92
C GLY A 165 -38.90 24.99 7.94
N VAL A 166 -37.72 24.96 7.32
CA VAL A 166 -36.78 23.83 7.40
C VAL A 166 -35.76 24.08 8.51
N ASN A 167 -35.55 23.08 9.36
CA ASN A 167 -34.45 23.04 10.33
C ASN A 167 -33.47 21.93 9.94
N LEU A 168 -32.17 22.16 10.21
CA LEU A 168 -31.13 21.16 9.99
C LEU A 168 -30.48 20.78 11.31
N ILE A 169 -30.61 19.51 11.70
CA ILE A 169 -29.94 18.96 12.88
C ILE A 169 -28.60 18.38 12.42
N THR A 170 -27.50 18.94 12.94
CA THR A 170 -26.16 18.55 12.51
C THR A 170 -25.45 17.67 13.53
N THR A 171 -24.93 16.54 13.07
CA THR A 171 -24.09 15.64 13.88
C THR A 171 -22.88 15.19 13.08
N ALA A 172 -21.89 14.60 13.78
CA ALA A 172 -20.74 14.02 13.12
C ALA A 172 -20.30 12.75 13.85
N VAL A 173 -19.85 11.78 13.06
CA VAL A 173 -19.51 10.42 13.48
C VAL A 173 -18.32 9.94 12.65
N GLY A 174 -17.14 9.86 13.27
CA GLY A 174 -15.92 9.49 12.55
C GLY A 174 -15.68 10.43 11.37
N PRO A 175 -15.55 9.92 10.13
CA PRO A 175 -15.37 10.77 8.94
C PRO A 175 -16.69 11.39 8.42
N LEU A 176 -17.85 10.98 8.93
CA LEU A 176 -19.16 11.44 8.43
C LEU A 176 -19.65 12.69 9.16
N PHE A 177 -20.06 13.70 8.40
CA PHE A 177 -20.97 14.76 8.83
C PHE A 177 -22.39 14.45 8.32
N LEU A 178 -23.38 14.72 9.16
CA LEU A 178 -24.80 14.48 8.87
C LEU A 178 -25.57 15.79 9.08
N ALA A 179 -26.38 16.17 8.11
CA ALA A 179 -27.41 17.21 8.23
C ALA A 179 -28.79 16.57 8.04
N THR A 180 -29.47 16.27 9.16
CA THR A 180 -30.80 15.69 9.18
C THR A 180 -31.86 16.77 9.01
N VAL A 181 -32.81 16.56 8.10
CA VAL A 181 -33.90 17.48 7.80
C VAL A 181 -35.00 17.36 8.86
N ASP A 182 -35.41 18.49 9.44
CA ASP A 182 -36.47 18.60 10.44
C ASP A 182 -37.39 19.81 10.16
N GLY A 183 -38.55 19.87 10.83
CA GLY A 183 -39.58 20.90 10.63
C GLY A 183 -40.49 20.60 9.44
N ARG A 184 -39.97 20.67 8.21
CA ARG A 184 -40.64 20.20 6.98
C ARG A 184 -39.63 19.57 6.01
N ALA A 185 -40.14 18.85 5.03
CA ALA A 185 -39.34 18.35 3.91
C ALA A 185 -38.68 19.50 3.12
N LEU A 186 -37.46 19.24 2.62
CA LEU A 186 -36.83 20.07 1.60
C LEU A 186 -37.47 19.80 0.24
N LEU A 187 -37.88 20.86 -0.43
CA LEU A 187 -38.52 20.81 -1.74
C LEU A 187 -37.47 20.80 -2.86
N PRO A 188 -37.83 20.31 -4.06
CA PRO A 188 -36.95 20.34 -5.22
C PRO A 188 -36.42 21.74 -5.51
N GLY A 189 -35.11 21.84 -5.75
CA GLY A 189 -34.42 23.11 -6.04
C GLY A 189 -34.11 23.97 -4.81
N GLU A 190 -34.57 23.62 -3.61
CA GLU A 190 -34.11 24.28 -2.38
C GLU A 190 -32.63 23.96 -2.12
N ALA A 191 -31.92 24.90 -1.49
CA ALA A 191 -30.49 24.81 -1.28
C ALA A 191 -30.12 24.60 0.19
N VAL A 192 -29.10 23.77 0.41
CA VAL A 192 -28.42 23.59 1.69
C VAL A 192 -26.95 23.93 1.49
N ARG A 193 -26.45 24.88 2.26
CA ARG A 193 -25.04 25.24 2.30
C ARG A 193 -24.33 24.44 3.38
N LEU A 194 -23.38 23.62 2.97
CA LEU A 194 -22.45 22.88 3.83
C LEU A 194 -21.14 23.66 3.93
N ILE A 195 -20.59 23.80 5.12
CA ILE A 195 -19.29 24.45 5.35
C ILE A 195 -18.41 23.48 6.14
N TYR A 196 -17.47 22.84 5.46
CA TYR A 196 -16.48 21.92 6.03
C TYR A 196 -15.19 22.67 6.38
N GLY A 197 -14.75 22.57 7.63
CA GLY A 197 -13.60 23.33 8.14
C GLY A 197 -13.92 24.79 8.44
N LYS A 198 -15.15 25.11 8.86
CA LYS A 198 -15.54 26.47 9.25
C LYS A 198 -14.70 26.97 10.43
N GLY A 199 -14.17 28.20 10.34
CA GLY A 199 -13.33 28.78 11.38
C GLY A 199 -11.85 28.58 11.08
N ILE A 200 -11.18 27.70 11.82
CA ILE A 200 -9.72 27.49 11.67
C ILE A 200 -9.33 26.52 10.53
N GLY A 201 -10.30 26.07 9.74
CA GLY A 201 -10.07 25.13 8.63
C GLY A 201 -10.26 23.66 9.00
N ALA A 202 -10.13 22.82 7.99
CA ALA A 202 -9.93 21.38 8.09
C ALA A 202 -8.71 21.02 7.23
N LEU A 203 -7.88 20.11 7.72
CA LEU A 203 -6.70 19.68 6.97
C LEU A 203 -7.15 18.87 5.75
N SER A 204 -6.54 19.17 4.61
CA SER A 204 -6.53 18.31 3.42
C SER A 204 -5.70 17.04 3.66
N ASP A 205 -5.77 16.12 2.70
CA ASP A 205 -4.96 14.92 2.64
C ASP A 205 -3.46 15.20 2.84
N ARG A 206 -2.74 14.18 3.30
CA ARG A 206 -1.29 14.11 3.36
C ARG A 206 -0.67 13.76 2.02
N HIS A 207 -1.43 13.09 1.17
CA HIS A 207 -0.98 12.60 -0.11
C HIS A 207 -1.50 13.47 -1.26
N SER A 208 -0.67 13.72 -2.26
CA SER A 208 -1.08 14.55 -3.39
C SER A 208 -1.99 13.76 -4.33
N GLU A 209 -3.05 14.40 -4.80
CA GLU A 209 -4.02 13.79 -5.69
C GLU A 209 -4.63 14.83 -6.63
N THR A 210 -4.92 14.41 -7.86
CA THR A 210 -5.47 15.28 -8.90
C THR A 210 -6.94 15.66 -8.67
N ALA A 211 -7.74 14.80 -8.03
CA ALA A 211 -9.19 14.97 -7.88
C ALA A 211 -9.77 14.34 -6.60
N ALA A 212 -9.17 14.60 -5.43
CA ALA A 212 -9.66 14.11 -4.14
C ALA A 212 -11.12 14.51 -3.89
N ARG A 213 -11.97 13.55 -3.56
CA ARG A 213 -13.43 13.73 -3.45
C ARG A 213 -13.88 14.13 -2.04
N ILE A 214 -14.81 15.08 -2.00
CA ILE A 214 -15.67 15.31 -0.84
C ILE A 214 -17.02 14.67 -1.15
N TRP A 215 -17.19 13.44 -0.69
CA TRP A 215 -18.37 12.62 -0.96
C TRP A 215 -19.61 13.22 -0.33
N ILE A 216 -20.66 13.34 -1.14
CA ILE A 216 -22.00 13.68 -0.69
C ILE A 216 -22.89 12.45 -0.87
N TRP A 217 -23.60 12.05 0.20
CA TRP A 217 -24.67 11.07 0.11
C TRP A 217 -25.99 11.69 0.50
N VAL A 218 -27.08 11.11 0.01
CA VAL A 218 -28.43 11.49 0.41
C VAL A 218 -29.23 10.24 0.76
N ASP A 219 -29.81 10.25 1.94
CA ASP A 219 -30.95 9.44 2.38
C ASP A 219 -32.18 10.32 2.23
N GLY A 220 -32.98 10.08 1.20
CA GLY A 220 -34.01 11.01 0.76
C GLY A 220 -35.33 10.87 1.51
N ASP A 221 -35.67 9.66 1.95
CA ASP A 221 -36.92 9.36 2.63
C ASP A 221 -36.76 9.07 4.15
N GLY A 222 -35.52 9.03 4.64
CA GLY A 222 -35.19 8.86 6.05
C GLY A 222 -35.22 7.41 6.52
N ASP A 223 -35.18 6.43 5.61
CA ASP A 223 -35.23 5.01 5.95
C ASP A 223 -33.86 4.44 6.42
N GLY A 224 -32.79 5.23 6.29
CA GLY A 224 -31.41 4.88 6.66
C GLY A 224 -30.59 4.31 5.49
N THR A 225 -31.19 4.10 4.33
CA THR A 225 -30.52 3.78 3.07
C THR A 225 -30.09 5.07 2.39
N ARG A 226 -28.96 5.04 1.69
CA ARG A 226 -28.41 6.23 1.05
C ARG A 226 -27.61 5.87 -0.18
N SER A 227 -27.58 6.78 -1.14
CA SER A 227 -26.79 6.65 -2.37
C SER A 227 -25.82 7.81 -2.52
N VAL A 228 -24.70 7.54 -3.17
CA VAL A 228 -23.68 8.55 -3.49
C VAL A 228 -24.27 9.51 -4.51
N LEU A 229 -24.05 10.80 -4.32
CA LEU A 229 -24.28 11.77 -5.37
C LEU A 229 -23.28 11.54 -6.50
N LYS A 230 -23.79 11.30 -7.72
CA LYS A 230 -22.99 11.01 -8.92
C LYS A 230 -21.80 11.96 -9.10
N ASP A 231 -22.05 13.25 -8.99
CA ASP A 231 -21.08 14.33 -9.19
C ASP A 231 -20.75 15.02 -7.86
N SER A 232 -20.20 14.26 -6.91
CA SER A 232 -19.65 14.81 -5.66
C SER A 232 -18.46 15.74 -5.96
N PRO A 233 -18.29 16.87 -5.23
CA PRO A 233 -17.23 17.82 -5.53
C PRO A 233 -15.82 17.25 -5.30
N THR A 234 -14.86 17.73 -6.12
CA THR A 234 -13.46 17.33 -6.06
C THR A 234 -12.54 18.51 -5.81
N VAL A 235 -11.41 18.27 -5.14
CA VAL A 235 -10.36 19.24 -4.89
C VAL A 235 -9.03 18.63 -5.31
N ARG A 236 -8.19 19.39 -6.03
CA ARG A 236 -6.81 18.98 -6.30
C ARG A 236 -5.95 19.21 -5.07
N VAL A 237 -5.29 18.17 -4.56
CA VAL A 237 -4.34 18.25 -3.46
C VAL A 237 -2.91 18.24 -4.03
N THR A 238 -2.16 19.33 -3.86
CA THR A 238 -0.79 19.46 -4.38
C THR A 238 0.26 19.15 -3.33
N ALA A 239 1.43 18.67 -3.75
CA ALA A 239 2.54 18.35 -2.85
C ALA A 239 3.01 19.53 -1.99
N GLY A 240 3.65 19.17 -0.88
CA GLY A 240 4.36 20.06 0.03
C GLY A 240 5.59 20.72 -0.61
N PRO A 241 6.33 21.54 0.15
CA PRO A 241 7.63 22.04 -0.28
C PRO A 241 8.64 20.89 -0.48
N ALA A 242 9.62 21.09 -1.37
CA ALA A 242 10.72 20.16 -1.60
C ALA A 242 11.41 19.77 -0.28
N ALA A 243 11.58 18.47 -0.04
CA ALA A 243 12.20 17.97 1.18
C ALA A 243 13.08 16.73 0.96
N MET A 244 12.94 16.02 -0.17
CA MET A 244 13.78 14.87 -0.51
C MET A 244 14.16 14.86 -1.99
N VAL A 245 15.30 14.24 -2.29
CA VAL A 245 15.72 13.89 -3.65
C VAL A 245 15.92 12.38 -3.71
N VAL A 246 15.42 11.74 -4.76
CA VAL A 246 15.46 10.29 -4.97
C VAL A 246 16.13 10.03 -6.31
N ALA A 247 17.03 9.04 -6.35
CA ALA A 247 17.74 8.62 -7.55
C ALA A 247 17.64 7.10 -7.72
N LEU A 248 17.07 6.65 -8.84
CA LEU A 248 16.84 5.22 -9.10
C LEU A 248 17.26 4.83 -10.51
N ALA A 249 17.90 3.68 -10.64
CA ALA A 249 18.34 3.10 -11.91
C ALA A 249 18.14 1.59 -11.90
N PRO A 250 18.15 0.92 -13.07
CA PRO A 250 18.17 -0.54 -13.13
C PRO A 250 19.34 -1.11 -12.32
N THR A 251 19.07 -2.16 -11.52
CA THR A 251 20.08 -2.70 -10.58
C THR A 251 21.14 -3.54 -11.27
N VAL A 252 20.80 -4.28 -12.33
CA VAL A 252 21.75 -5.12 -13.07
C VAL A 252 21.71 -4.75 -14.54
N LEU A 253 22.86 -4.33 -15.08
CA LEU A 253 23.04 -3.90 -16.48
C LEU A 253 24.17 -4.69 -17.14
N ARG A 254 24.07 -4.90 -18.45
CA ARG A 254 25.15 -5.46 -19.27
C ARG A 254 26.16 -4.36 -19.66
N PRO A 255 27.46 -4.68 -19.80
CA PRO A 255 28.40 -3.75 -20.40
C PRO A 255 27.94 -3.30 -21.80
N GLY A 256 27.91 -1.99 -22.03
CA GLY A 256 27.43 -1.36 -23.26
C GLY A 256 25.93 -1.07 -23.30
N GLU A 257 25.15 -1.54 -22.32
CA GLU A 257 23.69 -1.33 -22.25
C GLU A 257 23.34 0.14 -21.98
N ARG A 258 22.25 0.60 -22.60
CA ARG A 258 21.64 1.91 -22.33
C ARG A 258 20.54 1.76 -21.30
N ALA A 259 20.43 2.72 -20.39
CA ALA A 259 19.43 2.74 -19.34
C ALA A 259 19.04 4.18 -18.96
N LEU A 260 17.99 4.31 -18.16
CA LEU A 260 17.52 5.58 -17.63
C LEU A 260 17.82 5.67 -16.12
N LEU A 261 18.29 6.83 -15.69
CA LEU A 261 18.34 7.26 -14.30
C LEU A 261 17.13 8.14 -14.02
N HIS A 262 16.28 7.71 -13.08
CA HIS A 262 15.13 8.46 -12.61
C HIS A 262 15.57 9.34 -11.44
N LEU A 263 15.42 10.65 -11.58
CA LEU A 263 15.69 11.63 -10.53
C LEU A 263 14.39 12.35 -10.19
N SER A 264 14.06 12.38 -8.89
CA SER A 264 12.83 13.02 -8.40
C SER A 264 13.10 13.89 -7.19
N VAL A 265 12.60 15.12 -7.18
CA VAL A 265 12.49 16.00 -6.02
C VAL A 265 11.07 15.91 -5.50
N LEU A 266 10.92 15.40 -4.28
CA LEU A 266 9.62 15.11 -3.66
C LEU A 266 9.49 15.90 -2.35
N ASP A 267 8.27 15.97 -1.83
CA ASP A 267 8.01 16.57 -0.52
C ASP A 267 8.37 15.60 0.62
N ALA A 268 8.08 15.99 1.87
CA ALA A 268 8.48 15.20 3.04
C ALA A 268 7.77 13.84 3.16
N LEU A 269 6.69 13.61 2.40
CA LEU A 269 5.92 12.36 2.38
C LEU A 269 6.07 11.60 1.06
N ALA A 270 7.06 11.96 0.24
CA ALA A 270 7.33 11.39 -1.08
C ALA A 270 6.29 11.72 -2.16
N ASN A 271 5.46 12.76 -1.95
CA ASN A 271 4.51 13.21 -2.96
C ASN A 271 5.24 13.81 -4.16
N ARG A 272 4.77 13.47 -5.37
CA ARG A 272 5.19 14.10 -6.63
C ARG A 272 4.45 15.41 -6.89
N GLY A 273 4.92 16.21 -7.84
CA GLY A 273 4.30 17.49 -8.19
C GLY A 273 4.85 18.67 -7.40
N VAL A 274 6.06 18.54 -6.86
CA VAL A 274 6.73 19.63 -6.15
C VAL A 274 7.19 20.68 -7.14
N SER A 275 6.77 21.94 -6.91
CA SER A 275 7.31 23.09 -7.64
C SER A 275 8.72 23.39 -7.15
N ALA A 276 9.73 22.86 -7.84
CA ALA A 276 11.14 23.06 -7.51
C ALA A 276 11.89 23.70 -8.68
N GLU A 277 12.64 24.78 -8.39
CA GLU A 277 13.61 25.37 -9.31
C GLU A 277 15.01 25.17 -8.74
N GLY A 278 15.92 24.59 -9.53
CA GLY A 278 17.26 24.31 -9.07
C GLY A 278 18.06 23.43 -10.03
N TRP A 279 19.15 22.87 -9.51
CA TRP A 279 20.05 21.99 -10.24
C TRP A 279 20.17 20.65 -9.56
N LEU A 280 19.98 19.58 -10.32
CA LEU A 280 20.39 18.23 -9.95
C LEU A 280 21.81 18.02 -10.44
N ARG A 281 22.71 17.67 -9.52
CA ARG A 281 24.13 17.42 -9.80
C ARG A 281 24.51 15.99 -9.44
N ILE A 282 25.11 15.28 -10.37
CA ILE A 282 25.62 13.92 -10.20
C ILE A 282 27.14 14.00 -10.03
N LYS A 283 27.64 13.48 -8.90
CA LYS A 283 29.09 13.42 -8.65
C LYS A 283 29.73 12.30 -9.46
N GLU A 284 30.68 12.66 -10.33
CA GLU A 284 31.64 11.78 -11.04
C GLU A 284 31.17 10.32 -11.22
N PRO A 285 30.26 10.05 -12.17
CA PRO A 285 29.61 8.75 -12.31
C PRO A 285 30.61 7.66 -12.73
N GLN A 286 31.04 6.83 -11.78
CA GLN A 286 32.04 5.78 -12.05
C GLN A 286 31.43 4.63 -12.85
N GLY A 287 32.10 4.25 -13.94
CA GLY A 287 31.72 3.13 -14.80
C GLY A 287 30.54 3.38 -15.73
N LEU A 288 29.96 4.59 -15.70
CA LEU A 288 28.87 5.04 -16.58
C LEU A 288 29.36 6.16 -17.50
N VAL A 289 28.85 6.20 -18.73
CA VAL A 289 29.15 7.23 -19.73
C VAL A 289 27.87 7.71 -20.41
N GLU A 290 27.98 8.73 -21.27
CA GLU A 290 26.82 9.34 -21.97
C GLU A 290 25.75 9.88 -20.99
N ILE A 291 26.14 10.28 -19.78
CA ILE A 291 25.24 10.77 -18.72
C ILE A 291 25.42 12.27 -18.50
N GLU A 292 24.31 13.00 -18.47
CA GLU A 292 24.30 14.42 -18.11
C GLU A 292 24.41 14.57 -16.59
N THR A 293 25.46 15.25 -16.11
CA THR A 293 25.78 15.33 -14.69
C THR A 293 25.26 16.60 -14.01
N GLU A 294 24.78 17.58 -14.78
CA GLU A 294 24.14 18.78 -14.25
C GLU A 294 22.85 19.03 -15.03
N VAL A 295 21.70 18.83 -14.39
CA VAL A 295 20.38 19.02 -15.00
C VAL A 295 19.65 20.13 -14.27
N LYS A 296 19.15 21.10 -15.03
CA LYS A 296 18.33 22.18 -14.49
C LYS A 296 16.89 21.72 -14.38
N LEU A 297 16.31 21.83 -13.19
CA LEU A 297 14.87 21.70 -12.98
C LEU A 297 14.22 23.07 -13.14
N GLU A 298 13.33 23.16 -14.11
CA GLU A 298 12.44 24.30 -14.32
C GLU A 298 11.07 23.91 -13.75
N GLY A 299 10.36 24.81 -13.06
CA GLY A 299 9.19 24.46 -12.24
C GLY A 299 8.04 23.70 -12.94
N LEU A 300 8.08 23.57 -14.27
CA LEU A 300 7.16 22.76 -15.08
C LEU A 300 7.46 21.26 -15.07
N ALA A 301 8.65 20.83 -14.61
CA ALA A 301 9.04 19.42 -14.59
C ALA A 301 8.46 18.63 -13.41
N GLU A 302 7.63 19.25 -12.55
CA GLU A 302 7.02 18.62 -11.35
C GLU A 302 8.04 17.92 -10.41
N GLY A 303 9.32 18.30 -10.51
CA GLY A 303 10.42 17.71 -9.77
C GLY A 303 10.98 16.40 -10.34
N VAL A 304 10.48 15.88 -11.47
CA VAL A 304 10.84 14.55 -12.00
C VAL A 304 11.58 14.69 -13.33
N VAL A 305 12.69 13.96 -13.49
CA VAL A 305 13.46 13.89 -14.75
C VAL A 305 14.09 12.52 -14.94
N GLN A 306 14.15 12.07 -16.21
CA GLN A 306 14.84 10.85 -16.62
C GLN A 306 16.08 11.21 -17.43
N ILE A 307 17.24 10.69 -17.03
CA ILE A 307 18.52 10.96 -17.68
C ILE A 307 19.04 9.66 -18.32
N PRO A 308 19.26 9.61 -19.65
CA PRO A 308 19.85 8.45 -20.28
C PRO A 308 21.33 8.32 -19.90
N PHE A 309 21.81 7.08 -19.82
CA PHE A 309 23.22 6.77 -19.66
C PHE A 309 23.57 5.43 -20.32
N ARG A 310 24.87 5.14 -20.44
CA ARG A 310 25.40 3.85 -20.86
C ARG A 310 26.29 3.23 -19.78
N ALA A 311 26.02 1.98 -19.43
CA ALA A 311 26.89 1.18 -18.59
C ALA A 311 28.15 0.78 -19.37
N GLN A 312 29.35 1.00 -18.84
CA GLN A 312 30.60 0.70 -19.55
C GLN A 312 31.52 -0.24 -18.78
N GLN A 313 31.97 0.14 -17.59
CA GLN A 313 32.96 -0.62 -16.84
C GLN A 313 32.29 -1.65 -15.93
N ALA A 314 32.64 -2.93 -16.07
CA ALA A 314 32.13 -3.96 -15.17
C ALA A 314 32.48 -3.67 -13.70
N GLY A 315 31.54 -3.92 -12.80
CA GLY A 315 31.68 -3.63 -11.37
C GLY A 315 30.38 -3.13 -10.75
N THR A 316 30.48 -2.68 -9.50
CA THR A 316 29.36 -2.10 -8.76
C THR A 316 29.60 -0.61 -8.55
N THR A 317 28.61 0.22 -8.85
CA THR A 317 28.66 1.67 -8.70
C THR A 317 27.37 2.20 -8.07
N ARG A 318 27.41 3.47 -7.64
CA ARG A 318 26.27 4.25 -7.18
C ARG A 318 26.47 5.70 -7.57
N LEU A 319 25.36 6.40 -7.73
CA LEU A 319 25.35 7.83 -8.05
C LEU A 319 25.00 8.62 -6.81
N GLU A 320 25.91 9.52 -6.42
CA GLU A 320 25.64 10.55 -5.42
C GLU A 320 25.03 11.76 -6.13
N VAL A 321 23.80 12.10 -5.76
CA VAL A 321 23.02 13.17 -6.39
C VAL A 321 22.78 14.26 -5.38
N THR A 322 22.99 15.52 -5.79
CA THR A 322 22.71 16.71 -5.00
C THR A 322 21.71 17.58 -5.73
N PHE A 323 20.57 17.88 -5.13
CA PHE A 323 19.67 18.94 -5.57
C PHE A 323 20.07 20.25 -4.89
N VAL A 324 20.26 21.32 -5.65
CA VAL A 324 20.59 22.66 -5.14
C VAL A 324 19.60 23.68 -5.69
N SER A 325 18.86 24.32 -4.80
CA SER A 325 18.04 25.50 -5.06
C SER A 325 18.63 26.72 -4.35
N LYS A 326 17.94 27.87 -4.37
CA LYS A 326 18.37 29.06 -3.64
C LYS A 326 18.31 28.87 -2.12
N GLU A 327 17.30 28.15 -1.62
CA GLU A 327 17.01 28.02 -0.19
C GLU A 327 17.35 26.64 0.40
N LEU A 328 17.55 25.62 -0.45
CA LEU A 328 17.64 24.23 -0.02
C LEU A 328 18.72 23.45 -0.81
N THR A 329 19.46 22.60 -0.09
CA THR A 329 20.33 21.57 -0.66
C THR A 329 19.94 20.21 -0.11
N LEU A 330 19.65 19.26 -0.99
CA LEU A 330 19.28 17.87 -0.65
C LEU A 330 20.28 16.92 -1.29
N VAL A 331 20.56 15.79 -0.64
CA VAL A 331 21.50 14.78 -1.12
C VAL A 331 20.89 13.38 -1.03
N CYS A 332 21.19 12.52 -1.99
CA CYS A 332 20.89 11.10 -1.92
C CYS A 332 21.93 10.27 -2.66
N SER A 333 21.93 8.97 -2.36
CA SER A 333 22.68 7.96 -3.09
C SER A 333 21.68 7.09 -3.84
N SER A 334 21.98 6.71 -5.08
CA SER A 334 21.12 5.81 -5.85
C SER A 334 21.08 4.40 -5.26
N ASN A 335 20.13 3.58 -5.71
CA ASN A 335 20.26 2.14 -5.54
C ASN A 335 21.57 1.62 -6.18
N PRO A 336 22.08 0.45 -5.76
CA PRO A 336 23.22 -0.18 -6.40
C PRO A 336 22.99 -0.41 -7.91
N ILE A 337 24.02 -0.14 -8.70
CA ILE A 337 24.09 -0.44 -10.14
C ILE A 337 25.23 -1.43 -10.35
N LEU A 338 24.90 -2.63 -10.79
CA LEU A 338 25.82 -3.74 -11.03
C LEU A 338 25.96 -3.95 -12.52
N ILE A 339 27.15 -3.65 -13.05
CA ILE A 339 27.48 -3.82 -14.46
C ILE A 339 28.16 -5.18 -14.60
N SER A 340 27.42 -6.16 -15.11
CA SER A 340 27.86 -7.56 -15.18
C SER A 340 27.26 -8.28 -16.38
N SER A 341 28.09 -9.10 -17.04
CA SER A 341 27.66 -10.01 -18.10
C SER A 341 27.08 -11.33 -17.58
N THR A 342 27.23 -11.63 -16.29
CA THR A 342 26.88 -12.94 -15.70
C THR A 342 25.76 -12.87 -14.67
N LEU A 343 25.55 -11.73 -14.02
CA LEU A 343 24.47 -11.59 -13.05
C LEU A 343 23.12 -11.55 -13.76
N PRO A 344 22.10 -12.23 -13.23
CA PRO A 344 20.78 -12.22 -13.85
C PRO A 344 20.15 -10.83 -13.77
N ARG A 345 19.37 -10.45 -14.79
CA ARG A 345 18.62 -9.19 -14.76
C ARG A 345 17.53 -9.23 -13.69
N ILE A 346 17.39 -8.12 -12.97
CA ILE A 346 16.34 -7.89 -11.98
C ILE A 346 15.37 -6.84 -12.53
N LEU A 347 14.09 -7.20 -12.59
CA LEU A 347 12.98 -6.30 -12.84
C LEU A 347 12.34 -5.96 -11.49
N TRP A 348 12.29 -4.68 -11.13
CA TRP A 348 11.63 -4.21 -9.92
C TRP A 348 10.14 -4.02 -10.18
N GLY A 349 9.30 -4.52 -9.29
CA GLY A 349 7.88 -4.31 -9.41
C GLY A 349 7.15 -4.13 -8.09
N ASP A 350 6.04 -3.41 -8.19
CA ASP A 350 5.04 -3.30 -7.15
C ASP A 350 3.75 -3.92 -7.66
N LEU A 351 3.37 -5.06 -7.09
CA LEU A 351 2.29 -5.91 -7.59
C LEU A 351 1.01 -5.75 -6.76
N HIS A 352 1.00 -4.84 -5.79
CA HIS A 352 -0.09 -4.71 -4.82
C HIS A 352 -0.22 -3.27 -4.30
N GLY A 353 -1.35 -2.63 -4.54
CA GLY A 353 -1.68 -1.32 -3.98
C GLY A 353 -2.99 -0.75 -4.53
N HIS A 354 -3.39 0.39 -3.98
CA HIS A 354 -4.76 0.91 -4.04
C HIS A 354 -4.80 2.36 -4.49
N SER A 355 -5.87 2.72 -5.20
CA SER A 355 -6.15 4.07 -5.69
C SER A 355 -7.41 4.63 -5.02
N CYS A 356 -7.83 5.83 -5.42
CA CYS A 356 -9.09 6.42 -4.96
C CYS A 356 -10.35 5.67 -5.43
N TYR A 357 -10.22 4.59 -6.20
CA TYR A 357 -11.34 3.72 -6.59
C TYR A 357 -11.73 2.71 -5.49
N SER A 358 -10.86 2.43 -4.52
CA SER A 358 -11.20 1.70 -3.29
C SER A 358 -11.02 2.58 -2.05
N ASP A 359 -9.85 2.48 -1.41
CA ASP A 359 -9.48 3.14 -0.17
C ASP A 359 -8.05 3.69 -0.19
N GLY A 360 -7.43 3.83 -1.37
CA GLY A 360 -6.17 4.54 -1.58
C GLY A 360 -6.34 6.02 -1.94
N THR A 361 -5.22 6.71 -2.10
CA THR A 361 -5.13 8.06 -2.67
C THR A 361 -4.58 8.01 -4.10
N GLY A 362 -5.01 8.95 -4.93
CA GLY A 362 -4.53 9.12 -6.30
C GLY A 362 -5.35 8.34 -7.30
N SER A 363 -5.42 8.85 -8.53
CA SER A 363 -6.11 8.16 -9.62
C SER A 363 -5.30 6.95 -10.13
N PRO A 364 -5.93 5.99 -10.83
CA PRO A 364 -5.18 4.94 -11.53
C PRO A 364 -4.07 5.48 -12.45
N GLU A 365 -4.30 6.63 -13.09
CA GLU A 365 -3.32 7.32 -13.93
C GLU A 365 -2.13 7.82 -13.11
N ASP A 366 -2.41 8.45 -11.96
CA ASP A 366 -1.37 8.92 -11.04
C ASP A 366 -0.53 7.74 -10.52
N TRP A 367 -1.16 6.60 -10.21
CA TRP A 367 -0.50 5.37 -9.76
C TRP A 367 0.54 4.88 -10.79
N PHE A 368 0.13 4.65 -12.04
CA PHE A 368 1.04 4.15 -13.06
C PHE A 368 2.10 5.18 -13.47
N ALA A 369 1.75 6.47 -13.50
CA ALA A 369 2.71 7.52 -13.76
C ALA A 369 3.75 7.63 -12.63
N TYR A 370 3.36 7.49 -11.36
CA TYR A 370 4.30 7.45 -10.25
C TYR A 370 5.22 6.23 -10.35
N ALA A 371 4.65 5.04 -10.58
CA ALA A 371 5.40 3.78 -10.70
C ALA A 371 6.48 3.87 -11.80
N ARG A 372 6.13 4.37 -12.98
CA ARG A 372 7.04 4.47 -14.13
C ARG A 372 8.00 5.64 -14.01
N ASP A 373 7.52 6.84 -13.71
CA ASP A 373 8.30 8.05 -13.91
C ASP A 373 9.10 8.43 -12.65
N VAL A 374 8.50 8.28 -11.46
CA VAL A 374 9.12 8.62 -10.17
C VAL A 374 9.90 7.43 -9.60
N ALA A 375 9.22 6.30 -9.44
CA ALA A 375 9.80 5.11 -8.84
C ALA A 375 10.67 4.32 -9.82
N GLY A 376 10.54 4.51 -11.14
CA GLY A 376 11.33 3.80 -12.15
C GLY A 376 11.19 2.28 -12.03
N LEU A 377 9.96 1.80 -11.81
CA LEU A 377 9.63 0.37 -11.76
C LEU A 377 9.59 -0.22 -13.17
N ASP A 378 9.89 -1.51 -13.27
CA ASP A 378 9.79 -2.28 -14.50
C ASP A 378 8.38 -2.89 -14.70
N VAL A 379 7.72 -3.21 -13.57
CA VAL A 379 6.41 -3.88 -13.53
C VAL A 379 5.54 -3.22 -12.47
N ALA A 380 4.28 -2.93 -12.77
CA ALA A 380 3.32 -2.44 -11.79
C ALA A 380 1.94 -3.08 -11.99
N ALA A 381 1.24 -3.30 -10.88
CA ALA A 381 -0.18 -3.64 -10.86
C ALA A 381 -0.91 -2.68 -9.92
N LEU A 382 -2.12 -2.30 -10.28
CA LEU A 382 -3.06 -1.61 -9.40
C LEU A 382 -4.12 -2.63 -9.00
N THR A 383 -4.39 -2.78 -7.71
CA THR A 383 -5.18 -3.88 -7.15
C THR A 383 -6.29 -3.35 -6.24
N ASP A 384 -7.03 -2.34 -6.68
CA ASP A 384 -8.21 -1.86 -5.94
C ASP A 384 -9.12 -3.04 -5.54
N HIS A 385 -9.70 -2.92 -4.35
CA HIS A 385 -10.59 -3.94 -3.79
C HIS A 385 -11.80 -4.20 -4.69
N ASP A 386 -12.13 -5.47 -4.88
CA ASP A 386 -13.33 -5.92 -5.60
C ASP A 386 -14.64 -5.38 -4.99
N HIS A 387 -14.81 -5.51 -3.67
CA HIS A 387 -16.02 -5.13 -2.94
C HIS A 387 -15.70 -4.41 -1.61
N PHE A 388 -14.79 -3.44 -1.66
CA PHE A 388 -14.47 -2.56 -0.53
C PHE A 388 -14.09 -1.16 -1.02
N GLY A 389 -14.29 -0.14 -0.18
CA GLY A 389 -14.16 1.28 -0.55
C GLY A 389 -15.47 2.05 -0.44
N VAL A 390 -15.52 3.22 -1.10
CA VAL A 390 -16.74 4.05 -1.18
C VAL A 390 -17.68 3.58 -2.29
N LEU A 391 -17.11 3.32 -3.48
CA LEU A 391 -17.79 2.70 -4.61
C LEU A 391 -17.16 1.32 -4.83
N PHE A 392 -17.96 0.26 -4.84
CA PHE A 392 -17.44 -1.09 -5.02
C PHE A 392 -17.17 -1.37 -6.50
N LEU A 393 -16.01 -1.93 -6.79
CA LEU A 393 -15.55 -2.14 -8.17
C LEU A 393 -16.45 -3.12 -8.95
N ASP A 394 -16.98 -4.14 -8.27
CA ASP A 394 -17.89 -5.13 -8.86
C ASP A 394 -19.32 -4.63 -9.08
N GLU A 395 -19.75 -3.60 -8.35
CA GLU A 395 -21.04 -2.92 -8.57
C GLU A 395 -20.92 -1.73 -9.54
N ASN A 396 -19.70 -1.29 -9.86
CA ASN A 396 -19.41 -0.15 -10.73
C ASN A 396 -18.50 -0.58 -11.90
N PRO A 397 -19.02 -1.32 -12.90
CA PRO A 397 -18.20 -1.91 -13.98
C PRO A 397 -17.45 -0.87 -14.82
N ASP A 398 -17.92 0.38 -14.85
CA ASP A 398 -17.21 1.50 -15.51
C ASP A 398 -15.87 1.81 -14.83
N LEU A 399 -15.77 1.67 -13.50
CA LEU A 399 -14.50 1.83 -12.78
C LEU A 399 -13.51 0.72 -13.16
N TRP A 400 -13.98 -0.53 -13.26
CA TRP A 400 -13.14 -1.65 -13.70
C TRP A 400 -12.71 -1.48 -15.16
N SER A 401 -13.62 -1.06 -16.04
CA SER A 401 -13.28 -0.72 -17.43
C SER A 401 -12.21 0.37 -17.47
N ARG A 402 -12.36 1.41 -16.65
CA ARG A 402 -11.39 2.50 -16.59
C ARG A 402 -10.00 2.04 -16.15
N ILE A 403 -9.90 1.22 -15.10
CA ILE A 403 -8.61 0.64 -14.69
C ILE A 403 -7.95 -0.11 -15.86
N ASN A 404 -8.70 -0.93 -16.59
CA ASN A 404 -8.16 -1.69 -17.73
C ASN A 404 -7.71 -0.80 -18.90
N GLU A 405 -8.43 0.31 -19.16
CA GLU A 405 -8.01 1.31 -20.14
C GLU A 405 -6.69 1.97 -19.74
N VAL A 406 -6.57 2.38 -18.47
CA VAL A 406 -5.36 3.02 -17.94
C VAL A 406 -4.18 2.05 -17.97
N VAL A 407 -4.36 0.80 -17.57
CA VAL A 407 -3.35 -0.27 -17.69
C VAL A 407 -2.88 -0.41 -19.13
N THR A 408 -3.81 -0.42 -20.09
CA THR A 408 -3.48 -0.54 -21.52
C THR A 408 -2.69 0.67 -22.01
N ALA A 409 -3.08 1.87 -21.61
CA ALA A 409 -2.41 3.12 -21.99
C ALA A 409 -1.03 3.26 -21.34
N ALA A 410 -0.87 2.80 -20.10
CA ALA A 410 0.40 2.86 -19.38
C ALA A 410 1.39 1.79 -19.85
N HIS A 411 0.93 0.65 -20.39
CA HIS A 411 1.79 -0.43 -20.80
C HIS A 411 2.66 -0.05 -22.02
N GLU A 412 3.97 -0.03 -21.80
CA GLU A 412 4.96 0.22 -22.84
C GLU A 412 5.77 -1.09 -23.05
N PRO A 413 5.58 -1.80 -24.17
CA PRO A 413 6.27 -3.07 -24.42
C PRO A 413 7.79 -2.94 -24.26
N ASP A 414 8.40 -3.90 -23.56
CA ASP A 414 9.84 -3.93 -23.24
C ASP A 414 10.37 -2.78 -22.38
N GLU A 415 9.56 -1.76 -22.06
CA GLU A 415 9.92 -0.59 -21.26
C GLU A 415 9.19 -0.54 -19.91
N PHE A 416 7.88 -0.78 -19.85
CA PHE A 416 7.10 -0.78 -18.62
C PHE A 416 5.90 -1.74 -18.69
N VAL A 417 5.86 -2.73 -17.80
CA VAL A 417 4.80 -3.74 -17.76
C VAL A 417 3.71 -3.33 -16.77
N ALA A 418 2.62 -2.75 -17.27
CA ALA A 418 1.40 -2.53 -16.52
C ALA A 418 0.48 -3.76 -16.59
N LEU A 419 0.02 -4.24 -15.43
CA LEU A 419 -0.84 -5.43 -15.31
C LEU A 419 -2.23 -5.03 -14.84
N ALA A 420 -3.26 -5.64 -15.46
CA ALA A 420 -4.62 -5.54 -14.97
C ALA A 420 -4.73 -6.45 -13.75
N ALA A 421 -5.23 -5.91 -12.65
CA ALA A 421 -5.30 -6.63 -11.40
C ALA A 421 -6.37 -6.05 -10.47
N TYR A 422 -6.77 -6.80 -9.46
CA TYR A 422 -7.67 -6.35 -8.40
C TYR A 422 -7.39 -7.15 -7.13
N GLU A 423 -7.81 -6.63 -5.98
CA GLU A 423 -7.79 -7.38 -4.74
C GLU A 423 -9.12 -8.11 -4.51
N TRP A 424 -9.05 -9.43 -4.41
CA TRP A 424 -10.13 -10.30 -3.97
C TRP A 424 -10.23 -10.25 -2.43
N THR A 425 -11.20 -9.49 -1.93
CA THR A 425 -11.26 -9.00 -0.55
C THR A 425 -12.13 -9.91 0.34
N SER A 426 -11.72 -11.17 0.52
CA SER A 426 -12.51 -12.10 1.32
C SER A 426 -12.32 -11.92 2.82
N TRP A 427 -13.36 -11.42 3.46
CA TRP A 427 -13.48 -11.34 4.92
C TRP A 427 -13.61 -12.71 5.63
N ILE A 428 -13.68 -13.80 4.87
CA ILE A 428 -13.77 -15.18 5.39
C ILE A 428 -12.44 -15.92 5.16
N HIS A 429 -11.89 -15.84 3.96
CA HIS A 429 -10.77 -16.67 3.52
C HIS A 429 -9.41 -15.94 3.48
N GLY A 430 -9.40 -14.68 3.88
CA GLY A 430 -8.26 -13.77 3.75
C GLY A 430 -8.10 -13.30 2.32
N HIS A 431 -7.38 -12.19 2.16
CA HIS A 431 -7.32 -11.48 0.90
C HIS A 431 -6.27 -12.07 -0.05
N ARG A 432 -6.51 -11.85 -1.35
CA ARG A 432 -5.60 -12.20 -2.44
C ARG A 432 -5.64 -11.13 -3.50
N HIS A 433 -4.51 -10.73 -4.06
CA HIS A 433 -4.54 -9.96 -5.30
C HIS A 433 -4.47 -10.91 -6.50
N VAL A 434 -5.23 -10.59 -7.55
CA VAL A 434 -5.36 -11.36 -8.79
C VAL A 434 -4.73 -10.55 -9.92
N LEU A 435 -3.70 -11.08 -10.58
CA LEU A 435 -2.98 -10.43 -11.67
C LEU A 435 -3.26 -11.12 -13.00
N TYR A 436 -3.53 -10.33 -14.04
CA TYR A 436 -3.70 -10.80 -15.41
C TYR A 436 -2.53 -10.39 -16.30
N PHE A 437 -2.01 -11.36 -17.03
CA PHE A 437 -0.88 -11.21 -17.95
C PHE A 437 -1.31 -11.30 -19.43
N GLY A 438 -2.61 -11.48 -19.68
CA GLY A 438 -3.23 -11.54 -21.00
C GLY A 438 -4.18 -10.37 -21.28
N GLY A 439 -4.99 -10.50 -22.34
CA GLY A 439 -5.97 -9.47 -22.72
C GLY A 439 -7.34 -9.59 -22.04
N GLN A 440 -7.69 -10.76 -21.49
CA GLN A 440 -8.90 -10.95 -20.69
C GLN A 440 -8.58 -10.79 -19.20
N ALA A 441 -9.35 -9.94 -18.52
CA ALA A 441 -9.22 -9.66 -17.10
C ALA A 441 -10.62 -9.54 -16.46
N PRO A 442 -11.33 -10.67 -16.24
CA PRO A 442 -12.62 -10.63 -15.57
C PRO A 442 -12.45 -10.21 -14.10
N LEU A 443 -13.43 -9.49 -13.56
CA LEU A 443 -13.50 -9.23 -12.13
C LEU A 443 -14.32 -10.34 -11.46
N LEU A 444 -13.65 -11.25 -10.75
CA LEU A 444 -14.30 -12.35 -10.01
C LEU A 444 -14.38 -11.94 -8.54
N SER A 445 -15.50 -11.36 -8.13
CA SER A 445 -15.70 -10.80 -6.79
C SER A 445 -15.84 -11.86 -5.70
N SER A 446 -15.27 -11.58 -4.53
CA SER A 446 -15.39 -12.37 -3.31
C SER A 446 -16.78 -12.38 -2.69
N LEU A 447 -17.68 -11.47 -3.09
CA LEU A 447 -19.10 -11.48 -2.70
C LEU A 447 -20.03 -12.11 -3.73
N ASP A 448 -19.49 -12.59 -4.85
CA ASP A 448 -20.21 -13.43 -5.78
C ASP A 448 -20.14 -14.89 -5.31
N ASP A 449 -21.28 -15.53 -5.08
CA ASP A 449 -21.36 -16.92 -4.60
C ASP A 449 -20.67 -17.92 -5.56
N ARG A 450 -20.41 -17.52 -6.82
CA ARG A 450 -19.64 -18.31 -7.79
C ARG A 450 -18.14 -18.32 -7.52
N TYR A 451 -17.61 -17.35 -6.77
CA TYR A 451 -16.17 -17.10 -6.55
C TYR A 451 -15.82 -16.78 -5.08
N GLU A 452 -16.71 -17.08 -4.12
CA GLU A 452 -16.60 -16.74 -2.69
C GLU A 452 -15.48 -17.49 -1.94
N THR A 453 -15.04 -18.64 -2.47
CA THR A 453 -13.94 -19.45 -1.89
C THR A 453 -12.69 -19.45 -2.77
N PRO A 454 -11.47 -19.68 -2.19
CA PRO A 454 -10.25 -19.78 -2.98
C PRO A 454 -10.32 -20.82 -4.10
N ARG A 455 -10.92 -22.00 -3.86
CA ARG A 455 -11.09 -23.03 -4.89
C ARG A 455 -11.98 -22.58 -6.03
N GLN A 456 -13.08 -21.89 -5.74
CA GLN A 456 -13.96 -21.35 -6.77
C GLN A 456 -13.29 -20.25 -7.59
N LEU A 457 -12.55 -19.35 -6.92
CA LEU A 457 -11.72 -18.34 -7.57
C LEU A 457 -10.74 -18.99 -8.55
N TRP A 458 -9.97 -19.99 -8.10
CA TRP A 458 -8.99 -20.68 -8.95
C TRP A 458 -9.63 -21.43 -10.12
N GLU A 459 -10.78 -22.09 -9.92
CA GLU A 459 -11.51 -22.70 -11.04
C GLU A 459 -12.02 -21.66 -12.05
N GLY A 460 -12.41 -20.46 -11.59
CA GLY A 460 -12.78 -19.34 -12.47
C GLY A 460 -11.61 -18.74 -13.26
N LEU A 461 -10.40 -18.82 -12.71
CA LEU A 461 -9.17 -18.33 -13.35
C LEU A 461 -8.46 -19.38 -14.23
N LYS A 462 -8.90 -20.64 -14.16
CA LYS A 462 -8.24 -21.77 -14.81
C LYS A 462 -8.13 -21.57 -16.32
N GLY A 463 -6.91 -21.73 -16.84
CA GLY A 463 -6.60 -21.55 -18.26
C GLY A 463 -6.34 -20.10 -18.67
N LEU A 464 -6.60 -19.12 -17.81
CA LEU A 464 -6.17 -17.75 -18.04
C LEU A 464 -4.68 -17.58 -17.68
N PRO A 465 -3.96 -16.66 -18.35
CA PRO A 465 -2.63 -16.23 -17.91
C PRO A 465 -2.80 -15.32 -16.68
N ALA A 466 -3.15 -15.92 -15.55
CA ALA A 466 -3.41 -15.24 -14.29
C ALA A 466 -2.61 -15.87 -13.14
N LEU A 467 -2.44 -15.10 -12.06
CA LEU A 467 -1.89 -15.53 -10.77
C LEU A 467 -2.68 -14.90 -9.62
N THR A 468 -2.76 -15.59 -8.49
CA THR A 468 -3.24 -15.08 -7.20
C THR A 468 -2.11 -15.09 -6.18
N PHE A 469 -2.17 -14.18 -5.21
CA PHE A 469 -1.17 -14.07 -4.16
C PHE A 469 -1.85 -13.77 -2.83
N ALA A 470 -1.75 -14.70 -1.89
CA ALA A 470 -2.13 -14.42 -0.51
C ALA A 470 -1.19 -13.38 0.10
N HIS A 471 -1.76 -12.37 0.76
CA HIS A 471 -1.03 -11.26 1.38
C HIS A 471 -1.55 -10.95 2.78
N HIS A 472 -0.77 -10.16 3.54
CA HIS A 472 -0.89 -9.96 5.00
C HIS A 472 -1.32 -11.24 5.77
N SER A 473 -0.78 -12.38 5.34
CA SER A 473 -1.38 -13.70 5.56
C SER A 473 -1.40 -14.17 7.00
N SER A 474 -0.51 -13.62 7.83
CA SER A 474 -0.38 -13.97 9.23
C SER A 474 -1.38 -13.28 10.15
N GLY A 475 -1.95 -12.13 9.75
CA GLY A 475 -2.60 -11.19 10.67
C GLY A 475 -3.79 -10.41 10.12
N ALA A 476 -3.94 -9.16 10.57
CA ALA A 476 -5.06 -8.29 10.25
C ALA A 476 -5.02 -7.78 8.79
N PRO A 477 -6.18 -7.36 8.22
CA PRO A 477 -7.52 -7.36 8.83
C PRO A 477 -8.11 -8.77 8.99
N VAL A 478 -7.81 -9.67 8.06
CA VAL A 478 -8.18 -11.09 8.08
C VAL A 478 -6.99 -11.92 7.60
N SER A 479 -6.58 -12.90 8.41
CA SER A 479 -5.47 -13.79 8.05
C SER A 479 -5.91 -14.83 7.01
N THR A 480 -4.97 -15.23 6.16
CA THR A 480 -5.23 -16.19 5.09
C THR A 480 -5.73 -17.52 5.67
N ASN A 481 -6.80 -18.03 5.05
CA ASN A 481 -7.31 -19.34 5.35
C ASN A 481 -6.48 -20.44 4.65
N TRP A 482 -5.35 -20.79 5.27
CA TRP A 482 -4.41 -21.84 4.82
C TRP A 482 -4.97 -23.27 4.87
N THR A 483 -6.25 -23.47 5.21
CA THR A 483 -6.89 -24.79 5.05
C THR A 483 -7.12 -25.14 3.58
N PHE A 484 -7.18 -24.13 2.71
CA PHE A 484 -7.14 -24.30 1.26
C PHE A 484 -5.68 -24.40 0.84
N ALA A 485 -5.28 -25.57 0.35
CA ALA A 485 -3.96 -25.74 -0.26
C ALA A 485 -3.83 -24.78 -1.46
N PRO A 486 -2.77 -23.94 -1.52
CA PRO A 486 -2.53 -23.05 -2.65
C PRO A 486 -2.48 -23.83 -3.98
N ASP A 487 -3.13 -23.32 -5.01
CA ASP A 487 -3.03 -23.90 -6.35
C ASP A 487 -1.59 -23.73 -6.87
N PRO A 488 -0.89 -24.81 -7.27
CA PRO A 488 0.54 -24.73 -7.61
C PRO A 488 0.83 -23.97 -8.91
N VAL A 489 -0.18 -23.68 -9.74
CA VAL A 489 -0.04 -22.93 -10.99
C VAL A 489 -0.53 -21.50 -10.84
N LEU A 490 -1.62 -21.29 -10.10
CA LEU A 490 -2.23 -19.98 -9.90
C LEU A 490 -1.69 -19.24 -8.67
N GLU A 491 -1.32 -19.93 -7.60
CA GLU A 491 -0.76 -19.34 -6.37
C GLU A 491 0.62 -19.94 -6.01
N PRO A 492 1.64 -19.88 -6.89
CA PRO A 492 2.99 -20.39 -6.63
C PRO A 492 3.81 -19.50 -5.70
N LEU A 493 3.33 -18.29 -5.42
CA LEU A 493 4.00 -17.22 -4.68
C LEU A 493 3.06 -16.66 -3.60
N THR A 494 3.64 -16.13 -2.53
CA THR A 494 2.91 -15.40 -1.49
C THR A 494 3.67 -14.13 -1.09
N GLU A 495 2.92 -13.09 -0.73
CA GLU A 495 3.50 -11.86 -0.25
C GLU A 495 3.99 -12.02 1.21
N VAL A 496 5.30 -11.85 1.42
CA VAL A 496 5.93 -12.00 2.74
C VAL A 496 6.13 -10.68 3.49
N ALA A 497 5.99 -9.54 2.80
CA ALA A 497 6.11 -8.21 3.37
C ALA A 497 5.37 -7.14 2.55
N SER A 498 4.72 -6.21 3.27
CA SER A 498 4.09 -5.00 2.74
C SER A 498 4.12 -3.86 3.77
N VAL A 499 3.38 -2.78 3.51
CA VAL A 499 3.14 -1.71 4.49
C VAL A 499 2.48 -2.20 5.78
N HIS A 500 1.82 -3.36 5.79
CA HIS A 500 1.23 -3.91 7.02
C HIS A 500 2.23 -4.63 7.92
N GLY A 501 3.41 -4.96 7.40
CA GLY A 501 4.45 -5.71 8.11
C GLY A 501 4.82 -6.99 7.36
N SER A 502 5.50 -7.88 8.05
CA SER A 502 5.95 -9.16 7.50
C SER A 502 5.01 -10.29 7.91
N SER A 503 4.68 -11.16 6.96
CA SER A 503 3.98 -12.44 7.20
C SER A 503 4.90 -13.65 7.09
N GLU A 504 6.19 -13.42 6.98
CA GLU A 504 7.21 -14.45 6.81
C GLU A 504 7.31 -15.38 8.03
N ALA A 505 7.59 -14.82 9.21
CA ALA A 505 7.71 -15.56 10.49
C ALA A 505 7.65 -14.61 11.70
N ALA A 506 7.33 -15.15 12.88
CA ALA A 506 7.29 -14.40 14.14
C ALA A 506 8.67 -13.92 14.65
N ASP A 507 9.76 -14.55 14.20
CA ASP A 507 11.15 -14.26 14.62
C ASP A 507 11.94 -13.42 13.60
N GLY A 508 11.24 -12.87 12.61
CA GLY A 508 11.81 -12.12 11.49
C GLY A 508 11.62 -10.61 11.59
N ALA A 509 11.35 -9.99 10.44
CA ALA A 509 10.96 -8.59 10.35
C ALA A 509 9.65 -8.32 11.15
N PRO A 510 9.35 -7.06 11.51
CA PRO A 510 8.15 -6.72 12.27
C PRO A 510 6.89 -7.31 11.64
N ALA A 511 6.22 -8.18 12.40
CA ALA A 511 5.10 -8.94 11.90
C ALA A 511 3.86 -8.07 11.65
N VAL A 512 2.99 -8.52 10.75
CA VAL A 512 1.67 -7.93 10.56
C VAL A 512 0.92 -7.83 11.90
N ARG A 513 0.21 -6.73 12.14
CA ARG A 513 -0.57 -6.54 13.37
C ARG A 513 -1.54 -7.71 13.57
N GLY A 514 -1.62 -8.21 14.80
CA GLY A 514 -2.54 -9.31 15.14
C GLY A 514 -2.13 -10.66 14.55
N SER A 515 -0.87 -10.79 14.13
CA SER A 515 -0.33 -12.05 13.64
C SER A 515 -0.52 -13.20 14.63
N ARG A 516 -0.81 -14.39 14.10
CA ARG A 516 -1.05 -15.60 14.90
C ARG A 516 -0.13 -16.73 14.47
N ALA A 517 0.27 -17.56 15.44
CA ALA A 517 1.01 -18.78 15.16
C ALA A 517 0.21 -19.75 14.27
N GLY A 518 0.91 -20.54 13.46
CA GLY A 518 0.30 -21.44 12.47
C GLY A 518 -0.22 -20.73 11.21
N ARG A 519 -0.05 -19.41 11.10
CA ARG A 519 -0.53 -18.58 9.97
C ARG A 519 0.60 -17.90 9.19
N PHE A 520 1.83 -17.95 9.68
CA PHE A 520 2.96 -17.40 8.95
C PHE A 520 3.25 -18.26 7.72
N VAL A 521 3.91 -17.65 6.74
CA VAL A 521 4.35 -18.35 5.53
C VAL A 521 5.29 -19.50 5.89
N ARG A 522 6.21 -19.30 6.84
CA ARG A 522 7.11 -20.37 7.30
C ARG A 522 6.36 -21.55 7.92
N ASP A 523 5.26 -21.31 8.63
CA ASP A 523 4.42 -22.40 9.17
C ASP A 523 3.86 -23.28 8.03
N GLN A 524 3.56 -22.68 6.87
CA GLN A 524 3.05 -23.41 5.71
C GLN A 524 4.16 -24.17 4.98
N LEU A 525 5.38 -23.62 4.92
CA LEU A 525 6.54 -24.34 4.43
C LEU A 525 6.83 -25.59 5.28
N ASP A 526 6.73 -25.48 6.60
CA ASP A 526 6.86 -26.60 7.54
C ASP A 526 5.78 -27.68 7.33
N ALA A 527 4.60 -27.29 6.81
CA ALA A 527 3.53 -28.21 6.40
C ALA A 527 3.71 -28.80 4.99
N GLY A 528 4.82 -28.50 4.30
CA GLY A 528 5.16 -29.03 2.99
C GLY A 528 4.57 -28.24 1.81
N VAL A 529 3.99 -27.05 2.05
CA VAL A 529 3.52 -26.17 0.97
C VAL A 529 4.72 -25.55 0.26
N GLN A 530 4.75 -25.59 -1.06
CA GLN A 530 5.83 -25.01 -1.86
C GLN A 530 5.47 -23.62 -2.37
N LEU A 531 5.77 -22.59 -1.58
CA LEU A 531 5.56 -21.19 -1.93
C LEU A 531 6.90 -20.48 -2.16
N GLY A 532 7.00 -19.72 -3.25
CA GLY A 532 8.05 -18.72 -3.40
C GLY A 532 7.64 -17.39 -2.77
N PHE A 533 8.59 -16.48 -2.66
CA PHE A 533 8.40 -15.22 -1.94
C PHE A 533 8.36 -14.04 -2.89
N VAL A 534 7.40 -13.16 -2.65
CA VAL A 534 7.33 -11.82 -3.21
C VAL A 534 7.03 -10.82 -2.10
N ALA A 535 7.31 -9.55 -2.31
CA ALA A 535 6.83 -8.46 -1.47
C ALA A 535 6.28 -7.37 -2.38
N SER A 536 5.30 -6.61 -1.93
CA SER A 536 4.70 -5.50 -2.68
C SER A 536 4.13 -4.47 -1.70
N GLY A 537 3.73 -3.33 -2.26
CA GLY A 537 3.20 -2.18 -1.55
C GLY A 537 2.20 -2.55 -0.48
N ASP A 538 1.10 -3.14 -0.95
CA ASP A 538 -0.22 -2.97 -0.33
C ASP A 538 -0.46 -1.48 0.00
N GLY A 539 0.06 -0.62 -0.90
CA GLY A 539 0.22 0.79 -0.64
C GLY A 539 -1.06 1.52 -0.97
N HIS A 540 -1.55 2.32 -0.04
CA HIS A 540 -2.73 3.16 -0.22
C HIS A 540 -2.38 4.66 -0.25
N ASP A 541 -1.10 5.01 -0.17
CA ASP A 541 -0.61 6.39 -0.15
C ASP A 541 -0.32 6.97 -1.54
N GLY A 542 -0.59 6.22 -2.61
CA GLY A 542 -0.34 6.64 -3.99
C GLY A 542 1.13 6.62 -4.41
N HIS A 543 2.02 5.94 -3.66
CA HIS A 543 3.47 5.92 -3.91
C HIS A 543 4.05 4.53 -4.23
N PRO A 544 3.62 3.88 -5.32
CA PRO A 544 4.07 2.54 -5.69
C PRO A 544 5.60 2.45 -5.73
N GLY A 545 6.13 1.42 -5.06
CA GLY A 545 7.55 1.13 -4.94
C GLY A 545 8.35 2.03 -3.99
N LEU A 546 7.75 3.09 -3.42
CA LEU A 546 8.44 4.06 -2.56
C LEU A 546 7.79 4.27 -1.17
N ALA A 547 6.78 3.48 -0.80
CA ALA A 547 6.14 3.54 0.52
C ALA A 547 7.14 3.48 1.71
N HIS A 548 8.29 2.83 1.53
CA HIS A 548 9.37 2.78 2.53
C HIS A 548 10.04 4.13 2.82
N LEU A 549 9.86 5.14 1.97
CA LEU A 549 10.36 6.50 2.21
C LEU A 549 9.47 7.31 3.15
N SER A 550 8.22 6.87 3.37
CA SER A 550 7.27 7.64 4.16
C SER A 550 7.66 7.68 5.64
N PRO A 551 7.79 8.87 6.24
CA PRO A 551 8.03 9.01 7.68
C PRO A 551 6.74 8.88 8.49
N LEU A 552 5.58 8.62 7.88
CA LEU A 552 4.30 8.42 8.59
C LEU A 552 3.54 7.14 8.21
N TYR A 553 3.87 6.51 7.08
CA TYR A 553 3.19 5.34 6.56
C TYR A 553 4.06 4.06 6.66
N GLY A 554 3.45 2.89 6.54
CA GLY A 554 4.12 1.59 6.66
C GLY A 554 4.43 1.12 8.08
N ALA A 555 4.50 -0.21 8.25
CA ALA A 555 4.82 -0.90 9.49
C ALA A 555 6.23 -0.56 9.96
N ARG A 556 6.37 -0.32 11.27
CA ARG A 556 7.62 0.10 11.89
C ARG A 556 7.91 -0.73 13.12
N PRO A 557 9.15 -1.22 13.30
CA PRO A 557 9.56 -1.72 14.60
C PRO A 557 9.57 -0.58 15.62
N GLU A 558 9.17 -0.86 16.86
CA GLU A 558 9.46 0.05 17.98
C GLU A 558 10.98 0.22 18.12
N ALA A 559 11.45 1.45 18.28
CA ALA A 559 12.86 1.73 18.57
C ALA A 559 13.01 2.79 19.66
N ARG A 560 13.88 2.52 20.64
CA ARG A 560 14.45 3.56 21.52
C ARG A 560 15.46 4.37 20.67
N GLY A 561 15.04 5.50 20.11
CA GLY A 561 15.96 6.37 19.36
C GLY A 561 15.38 7.13 18.17
N GLY A 562 14.09 6.96 17.84
CA GLY A 562 13.42 7.69 16.77
C GLY A 562 12.67 6.77 15.80
N PRO A 563 11.84 7.33 14.91
CA PRO A 563 11.14 6.55 13.89
C PRO A 563 12.14 5.95 12.88
N ARG A 564 12.01 4.66 12.58
CA ARG A 564 12.63 4.05 11.38
C ARG A 564 11.71 4.28 10.18
N PRO A 565 12.25 4.30 8.94
CA PRO A 565 11.42 4.32 7.73
C PRO A 565 10.42 3.16 7.77
N GLY A 566 9.22 3.36 7.21
CA GLY A 566 8.22 2.30 7.11
C GLY A 566 8.70 1.15 6.22
N ASN A 567 8.07 -0.01 6.34
CA ASN A 567 8.15 -1.04 5.30
C ASN A 567 7.19 -0.68 4.17
N GLY A 568 7.59 -0.98 2.93
CA GLY A 568 6.74 -0.83 1.75
C GLY A 568 6.62 -2.09 0.90
N GLY A 569 7.46 -3.11 1.11
CA GLY A 569 7.53 -4.28 0.21
C GLY A 569 7.98 -3.93 -1.21
N LEU A 570 8.77 -4.79 -1.86
CA LEU A 570 9.07 -4.64 -3.29
C LEU A 570 9.46 -5.98 -3.90
N ALA A 571 8.96 -6.24 -5.11
CA ALA A 571 9.24 -7.46 -5.84
C ALA A 571 10.52 -7.29 -6.66
N ALA A 572 11.44 -8.24 -6.53
CA ALA A 572 12.53 -8.42 -7.47
C ALA A 572 12.24 -9.65 -8.33
N ILE A 573 11.96 -9.43 -9.60
CA ILE A 573 11.56 -10.47 -10.56
C ILE A 573 12.75 -10.76 -11.47
N VAL A 574 13.21 -12.01 -11.48
CA VAL A 574 14.41 -12.40 -12.23
C VAL A 574 14.02 -12.79 -13.65
N SER A 575 14.24 -11.88 -14.60
CA SER A 575 13.92 -12.08 -16.02
C SER A 575 14.78 -11.18 -16.93
N GLU A 576 15.32 -11.76 -18.01
CA GLU A 576 16.04 -10.99 -19.05
C GLU A 576 15.10 -10.17 -19.94
N LYS A 577 13.82 -10.56 -20.04
CA LYS A 577 12.82 -9.90 -20.89
C LYS A 577 11.78 -9.18 -20.04
N ARG A 578 11.44 -7.95 -20.43
CA ARG A 578 10.44 -7.10 -19.78
C ARG A 578 9.10 -7.17 -20.52
N THR A 579 8.49 -8.36 -20.54
CA THR A 579 7.16 -8.59 -21.15
C THR A 579 6.20 -9.26 -20.17
N LYS A 580 4.89 -9.07 -20.32
CA LYS A 580 3.87 -9.71 -19.46
C LYS A 580 4.08 -11.22 -19.33
N MET A 581 4.36 -11.90 -20.44
CA MET A 581 4.56 -13.36 -20.44
C MET A 581 5.88 -13.79 -19.81
N ALA A 582 6.97 -13.03 -19.98
CA ALA A 582 8.23 -13.32 -19.32
C ALA A 582 8.14 -13.10 -17.80
N VAL A 583 7.41 -12.06 -17.37
CA VAL A 583 7.09 -11.82 -15.97
C VAL A 583 6.25 -12.97 -15.41
N LEU A 584 5.18 -13.39 -16.09
CA LEU A 584 4.37 -14.55 -15.70
C LEU A 584 5.21 -15.82 -15.55
N GLU A 585 6.11 -16.09 -16.51
CA GLU A 585 6.99 -17.25 -16.47
C GLU A 585 7.92 -17.21 -15.24
N ALA A 586 8.54 -16.06 -14.97
CA ALA A 586 9.40 -15.88 -13.80
C ALA A 586 8.63 -16.06 -12.48
N LEU A 587 7.43 -15.50 -12.37
CA LEU A 587 6.58 -15.62 -11.19
C LEU A 587 6.13 -17.07 -10.97
N ARG A 588 5.69 -17.77 -12.02
CA ARG A 588 5.31 -19.21 -11.94
C ARG A 588 6.46 -20.10 -11.51
N ALA A 589 7.67 -19.80 -11.99
CA ALA A 589 8.88 -20.52 -11.63
C ALA A 589 9.47 -20.08 -10.28
N ARG A 590 8.79 -19.18 -9.53
CA ARG A 590 9.28 -18.60 -8.27
C ARG A 590 10.66 -17.95 -8.39
N ARG A 591 11.00 -17.44 -9.57
CA ARG A 591 12.26 -16.72 -9.85
C ARG A 591 12.15 -15.28 -9.36
N THR A 592 11.95 -15.16 -8.04
CA THR A 592 11.76 -13.90 -7.34
C THR A 592 12.52 -13.88 -6.03
N TYR A 593 12.81 -12.68 -5.57
CA TYR A 593 13.09 -12.43 -4.17
C TYR A 593 12.31 -11.18 -3.71
N ALA A 594 12.11 -11.07 -2.42
CA ALA A 594 11.35 -10.00 -1.78
C ALA A 594 12.29 -9.00 -1.10
N THR A 595 11.95 -7.72 -1.09
CA THR A 595 12.57 -6.74 -0.19
C THR A 595 11.51 -5.98 0.60
N SER A 596 11.90 -5.33 1.69
CA SER A 596 10.99 -4.50 2.49
C SER A 596 10.77 -3.09 1.89
N GLY A 597 11.12 -2.89 0.62
CA GLY A 597 11.02 -1.60 -0.10
C GLY A 597 12.32 -1.22 -0.80
N PRO A 598 13.46 -1.08 -0.08
CA PRO A 598 14.72 -0.73 -0.71
C PRO A 598 15.18 -1.74 -1.76
N ARG A 599 15.79 -1.26 -2.86
CA ARG A 599 16.30 -2.07 -3.99
C ARG A 599 17.61 -2.80 -3.64
N ILE A 600 17.53 -3.73 -2.69
CA ILE A 600 18.63 -4.60 -2.29
C ILE A 600 18.87 -5.62 -3.40
N HIS A 601 20.09 -5.69 -3.94
CA HIS A 601 20.45 -6.78 -4.84
C HIS A 601 20.75 -8.04 -4.03
N LEU A 602 20.07 -9.15 -4.36
CA LEU A 602 20.29 -10.46 -3.75
C LEU A 602 20.25 -11.54 -4.83
N THR A 603 21.40 -12.16 -5.06
CA THR A 603 21.50 -13.37 -5.90
C THR A 603 22.15 -14.47 -5.09
N ALA A 604 21.65 -15.69 -5.26
CA ALA A 604 22.18 -16.85 -4.58
C ALA A 604 22.07 -18.07 -5.48
N SER A 605 22.86 -19.09 -5.20
CA SER A 605 22.82 -20.38 -5.87
C SER A 605 23.11 -21.46 -4.85
N LEU A 606 22.18 -22.39 -4.66
CA LEU A 606 22.36 -23.56 -3.80
C LEU A 606 22.62 -24.76 -4.71
N LEU A 607 23.79 -25.39 -4.58
CA LEU A 607 24.20 -26.51 -5.45
C LEU A 607 24.12 -26.17 -6.96
N GLY A 608 24.39 -24.92 -7.33
CA GLY A 608 24.28 -24.46 -8.72
C GLY A 608 22.87 -24.06 -9.16
N GLN A 609 21.85 -24.24 -8.32
CA GLN A 609 20.45 -23.89 -8.63
C GLN A 609 20.02 -22.54 -8.03
N PRO A 610 19.32 -21.69 -8.79
CA PRO A 610 18.79 -20.42 -8.26
C PRO A 610 17.63 -20.63 -7.27
N PRO A 611 17.30 -19.63 -6.43
CA PRO A 611 16.10 -19.64 -5.60
C PRO A 611 14.83 -19.97 -6.39
N GLY A 612 13.88 -20.67 -5.75
CA GLY A 612 12.61 -21.09 -6.36
C GLY A 612 12.64 -22.47 -7.01
N GLU A 613 13.83 -22.99 -7.31
CA GLU A 613 14.06 -24.29 -7.96
C GLU A 613 14.17 -25.45 -6.95
N ALA A 614 14.00 -26.67 -7.50
CA ALA A 614 14.28 -27.90 -6.77
C ALA A 614 15.79 -28.17 -6.72
N VAL A 615 16.26 -28.73 -5.60
CA VAL A 615 17.66 -29.18 -5.41
C VAL A 615 17.69 -30.65 -5.02
N ALA A 616 18.71 -31.37 -5.50
CA ALA A 616 18.90 -32.77 -5.15
C ALA A 616 19.37 -32.92 -3.69
N PRO A 617 19.06 -34.06 -3.03
CA PRO A 617 19.59 -34.37 -1.71
C PRO A 617 21.12 -34.30 -1.70
N ASN A 618 21.70 -33.71 -0.66
CA ASN A 618 23.14 -33.51 -0.57
C ASN A 618 23.63 -33.55 0.88
N ALA A 619 24.77 -34.20 1.12
CA ALA A 619 25.35 -34.30 2.46
C ALA A 619 25.90 -32.97 3.00
N ASN A 620 26.54 -32.18 2.14
CA ASN A 620 27.24 -30.94 2.47
C ASN A 620 26.98 -29.89 1.38
N PRO A 621 25.78 -29.29 1.33
CA PRO A 621 25.48 -28.38 0.24
C PRO A 621 26.27 -27.08 0.38
N ARG A 622 26.67 -26.57 -0.78
CA ARG A 622 27.32 -25.28 -0.92
C ARG A 622 26.31 -24.26 -1.42
N ILE A 623 26.35 -23.07 -0.83
CA ILE A 623 25.67 -21.89 -1.32
C ILE A 623 26.69 -20.85 -1.78
N ASP A 624 26.43 -20.26 -2.94
CA ASP A 624 27.13 -19.07 -3.44
C ASP A 624 26.15 -17.91 -3.39
N LEU A 625 26.57 -16.74 -2.90
CA LEU A 625 25.70 -15.58 -2.82
C LEU A 625 26.43 -14.26 -3.09
N THR A 626 25.74 -13.35 -3.76
CA THR A 626 26.15 -11.96 -3.98
C THR A 626 25.03 -11.03 -3.50
N ILE A 627 25.37 -10.19 -2.53
CA ILE A 627 24.47 -9.22 -1.90
C ILE A 627 25.04 -7.83 -2.13
N THR A 628 24.19 -6.88 -2.50
CA THR A 628 24.52 -5.46 -2.45
C THR A 628 23.33 -4.72 -1.87
N GLY A 629 23.42 -4.37 -0.57
CA GLY A 629 22.37 -3.63 0.14
C GLY A 629 22.36 -2.17 -0.26
N THR A 630 21.33 -1.41 0.09
CA THR A 630 21.28 0.06 -0.03
C THR A 630 22.02 0.78 1.11
N ALA A 631 22.37 0.04 2.16
CA ALA A 631 23.02 0.40 3.41
C ALA A 631 23.85 -0.82 3.90
N PRO A 632 24.70 -0.70 4.94
CA PRO A 632 25.50 -1.81 5.43
C PRO A 632 24.68 -3.05 5.81
N ILE A 633 25.18 -4.23 5.43
CA ILE A 633 24.55 -5.51 5.78
C ILE A 633 24.82 -5.79 7.24
N LYS A 634 23.77 -6.00 8.03
CA LYS A 634 23.86 -6.32 9.46
C LYS A 634 23.98 -7.82 9.68
N ARG A 635 23.17 -8.62 8.98
CA ARG A 635 23.07 -10.06 9.18
C ARG A 635 22.58 -10.78 7.93
N VAL A 636 23.09 -11.99 7.70
CA VAL A 636 22.58 -12.92 6.70
C VAL A 636 22.29 -14.25 7.38
N THR A 637 21.02 -14.65 7.37
CA THR A 637 20.53 -15.85 8.03
C THR A 637 20.01 -16.83 7.01
N LEU A 638 20.53 -18.06 7.01
CA LEU A 638 19.92 -19.20 6.36
C LEU A 638 18.79 -19.73 7.26
N VAL A 639 17.59 -19.84 6.72
CA VAL A 639 16.50 -20.59 7.33
C VAL A 639 16.38 -21.92 6.61
N ARG A 640 16.44 -23.02 7.35
CA ARG A 640 16.26 -24.38 6.83
C ARG A 640 15.35 -25.15 7.78
N ASP A 641 14.20 -25.61 7.32
CA ASP A 641 13.25 -26.39 8.14
C ASP A 641 12.99 -25.72 9.51
N SER A 642 12.70 -24.41 9.48
CA SER A 642 12.57 -23.54 10.66
C SER A 642 13.79 -23.42 11.59
N GLN A 643 14.95 -23.97 11.21
CA GLN A 643 16.23 -23.76 11.90
C GLN A 643 16.98 -22.57 11.31
N LEU A 644 17.48 -21.68 12.16
CA LEU A 644 18.17 -20.46 11.77
C LEU A 644 19.68 -20.63 11.92
N THR A 645 20.43 -20.34 10.86
CA THR A 645 21.89 -20.31 10.86
C THR A 645 22.39 -18.98 10.30
N ASP A 646 23.04 -18.18 11.14
CA ASP A 646 23.68 -16.96 10.67
C ASP A 646 24.98 -17.28 9.91
N LEU A 647 24.98 -16.98 8.61
CA LEU A 647 26.16 -17.02 7.73
C LEU A 647 27.04 -15.78 7.92
N ILE A 648 26.42 -14.66 8.29
CA ILE A 648 27.07 -13.40 8.66
C ILE A 648 26.42 -12.90 9.95
N ARG A 649 27.21 -12.74 11.01
CA ARG A 649 26.75 -12.38 12.37
C ARG A 649 27.05 -10.94 12.77
N GLU A 650 28.07 -10.35 12.16
CA GLU A 650 28.53 -9.00 12.45
C GLU A 650 28.29 -8.09 11.24
N PRO A 651 27.96 -6.80 11.47
CA PRO A 651 27.79 -5.86 10.38
C PRO A 651 29.02 -5.76 9.48
N LEU A 652 28.79 -5.82 8.17
CA LEU A 652 29.85 -5.64 7.19
C LEU A 652 30.22 -4.17 7.08
N ALA A 653 31.52 -3.88 6.99
CA ALA A 653 32.01 -2.52 6.77
C ALA A 653 31.59 -1.94 5.41
N LEU A 654 31.38 -2.80 4.42
CA LEU A 654 30.94 -2.44 3.08
C LEU A 654 29.50 -2.94 2.87
N PRO A 655 28.67 -2.22 2.09
CA PRO A 655 27.29 -2.62 1.80
C PRO A 655 27.21 -3.72 0.72
N PHE A 656 28.31 -4.39 0.40
CA PHE A 656 28.35 -5.48 -0.57
C PHE A 656 29.09 -6.70 -0.01
N PHE A 657 28.67 -7.86 -0.48
CA PHE A 657 29.26 -9.14 -0.11
C PHE A 657 29.17 -10.11 -1.29
N THR A 658 30.22 -10.89 -1.52
CA THR A 658 30.19 -12.07 -2.38
C THR A 658 30.98 -13.17 -1.72
N GLY A 659 30.39 -14.36 -1.62
CA GLY A 659 31.06 -15.48 -0.97
C GLY A 659 30.36 -16.81 -1.17
N SER A 660 31.06 -17.84 -0.74
CA SER A 660 30.66 -19.23 -0.84
C SER A 660 30.72 -19.86 0.54
N TYR A 661 29.69 -20.60 0.92
CA TYR A 661 29.60 -21.25 2.23
C TYR A 661 29.22 -22.72 2.06
N GLU A 662 29.88 -23.58 2.82
CA GLU A 662 29.35 -24.90 3.13
C GLU A 662 28.28 -24.74 4.21
N LEU A 663 27.09 -25.27 3.96
CA LEU A 663 25.96 -25.10 4.86
C LEU A 663 25.98 -26.15 5.98
N PRO A 664 25.80 -25.74 7.24
CA PRO A 664 25.74 -26.66 8.37
C PRO A 664 24.40 -27.41 8.43
N GLY A 665 24.32 -28.43 9.28
CA GLY A 665 23.05 -29.11 9.61
C GLY A 665 22.86 -30.51 9.02
N GLY A 666 23.93 -31.18 8.55
CA GLY A 666 23.85 -32.55 8.04
C GLY A 666 23.11 -32.65 6.70
N PRO A 667 22.83 -33.88 6.21
CA PRO A 667 22.32 -34.08 4.86
C PRO A 667 20.98 -33.41 4.65
N TRP A 668 20.83 -32.77 3.51
CA TRP A 668 19.58 -32.21 3.00
C TRP A 668 18.80 -33.34 2.34
N THR A 669 17.64 -33.63 2.90
CA THR A 669 16.79 -34.76 2.50
C THR A 669 15.52 -34.27 1.82
N VAL A 670 14.91 -35.13 1.02
CA VAL A 670 13.63 -34.84 0.34
C VAL A 670 12.61 -34.29 1.35
N GLY A 671 11.95 -33.19 0.97
CA GLY A 671 10.97 -32.49 1.80
C GLY A 671 11.54 -31.32 2.61
N SER A 672 12.86 -31.20 2.74
CA SER A 672 13.48 -30.00 3.32
C SER A 672 13.29 -28.78 2.42
N TYR A 673 13.24 -27.60 3.03
CA TYR A 673 13.32 -26.32 2.31
C TYR A 673 14.38 -25.41 2.93
N ALA A 674 14.84 -24.42 2.17
CA ALA A 674 15.64 -23.35 2.74
C ALA A 674 15.51 -22.03 1.98
N TYR A 675 15.76 -20.91 2.65
CA TYR A 675 15.88 -19.58 2.04
C TYR A 675 16.81 -18.70 2.86
N LEU A 676 17.24 -17.58 2.28
CA LEU A 676 18.04 -16.57 2.97
C LEU A 676 17.19 -15.40 3.43
N ARG A 677 17.49 -14.88 4.62
CA ARG A 677 17.10 -13.55 5.09
C ARG A 677 18.33 -12.65 5.11
N VAL A 678 18.18 -11.41 4.65
CA VAL A 678 19.19 -10.36 4.74
C VAL A 678 18.60 -9.22 5.55
N GLU A 679 19.29 -8.79 6.60
CA GLU A 679 18.94 -7.63 7.42
C GLU A 679 20.02 -6.57 7.26
N GLN A 680 19.62 -5.33 7.04
CA GLN A 680 20.50 -4.16 6.97
C GLN A 680 20.52 -3.39 8.29
N VAL A 681 21.54 -2.56 8.50
CA VAL A 681 21.71 -1.78 9.75
C VAL A 681 20.58 -0.77 9.96
N ASP A 682 20.00 -0.24 8.87
CA ASP A 682 18.84 0.66 8.88
C ASP A 682 17.51 -0.06 9.16
N GLY A 683 17.54 -1.39 9.22
CA GLY A 683 16.37 -2.23 9.49
C GLY A 683 15.61 -2.69 8.25
N ALA A 684 16.13 -2.43 7.04
CA ALA A 684 15.59 -3.00 5.81
C ALA A 684 15.90 -4.50 5.68
N TRP A 685 15.05 -5.21 4.96
CA TRP A 685 15.11 -6.67 4.81
C TRP A 685 15.03 -7.12 3.35
N ALA A 686 15.60 -8.27 3.06
CA ALA A 686 15.35 -9.04 1.84
C ALA A 686 15.26 -10.54 2.12
N TRP A 687 14.50 -11.26 1.27
CA TRP A 687 14.31 -12.71 1.35
C TRP A 687 14.41 -13.34 -0.03
N THR A 688 15.21 -14.38 -0.19
CA THR A 688 15.11 -15.21 -1.41
C THR A 688 13.81 -16.00 -1.40
N SER A 689 13.29 -16.37 -2.57
CA SER A 689 12.40 -17.53 -2.63
C SER A 689 13.08 -18.79 -2.06
N PRO A 690 12.32 -19.78 -1.56
CA PRO A 690 12.92 -21.01 -1.07
C PRO A 690 13.44 -21.93 -2.17
N TRP A 691 14.48 -22.69 -1.84
CA TRP A 691 14.83 -23.93 -2.51
C TRP A 691 14.08 -25.09 -1.86
N PHE A 692 13.68 -26.08 -2.66
CA PHE A 692 12.99 -27.27 -2.17
C PHE A 692 13.80 -28.52 -2.49
N VAL A 693 14.06 -29.38 -1.51
CA VAL A 693 14.81 -30.62 -1.74
C VAL A 693 13.87 -31.69 -2.30
N ALA A 694 14.15 -32.16 -3.52
CA ALA A 694 13.37 -33.18 -4.22
C ALA A 694 14.30 -34.17 -4.96
N ASN A 695 13.77 -35.35 -5.28
CA ASN A 695 14.52 -36.43 -5.96
C ASN A 695 14.89 -36.11 -7.41
#